data_AF-A0ABD2HH90-F1
#
_entry.id   AF-A0ABD2HH90-F1
#
_cell.length_a   1.000
_cell.length_b   1.000
_cell.length_c   1.000
_cell.angle_alpha   90.00
_cell.angle_beta   90.00
_cell.angle_gamma   90.00
#
_symmetry.space_group_name_H-M   'P 1'
#
loop_
_entity.id
_entity.type
_entity.pdbx_description
1 polymer ?
#
loop_
_entity_poly.entity_id
_entity_poly.type
_entity_poly.pdbx_seq_one_letter_code
_entity_poly.pdbx_strand_id
1 'polypeptide(L)'
;MLDRFKESVLLQVLTLILLGPACEASSLGLTVHVEPLESDGGNTVRAHFTAIAPNPCPALSGLCSDGEEDCLVYPTSLPFTGTKPNSGWCVRQWQKTVPSDYNATIDLGSNTQFYVSIKASPVIRANNGKLNQPAFVALPPPLRARVDCSQHFSLSVKDLDTDRVSCRFARADLGECVSCTEHSFIELDNSKCKLKFTGKAAAGQYFIYLMAEDRIAIPKISEVIENKPLSAVPVHLSLTVEEWASSCSDVPVATGDTPNKDSMLFVLPYQQVNFTTDFTSKLESVSEIAVVGPPELFRVGFKSVGSVATMNMAWVRSENKLARLLPICFAVNTKSFQSEPRCVWLYQREMRTLPAGTELTCEDTEMTLVLPLDSLSEINLEELQLNSPTCPVSYNSTHLTARISLSGCGTETLHAGSELVYTNTLQSVRPYTMVSRLPSLILPLACRIPKKVNVTGPNYEMSTPTEEEVFGQIRVWIELHFPGEGPLSKFTRLPRFHTLRMSPGRLRREAEYPSERNSNSTSTSSIDNSTSTNSTNNSTSTNSTNNSTSNDDGSSTSTSTGAMGSRISKLDLHVLSNCSISRAEMLVSNCYESETEDFATSSPILEQGCTSSSSTLEIVTSQTNSRVYRLDLSTVEAQGTSMYIQCTVNLCIATMPSEECPDLCSRSFNSRSVVSSLFTKSYTIQSSPISLVVTTAAPTTTTVKGPTTTKKTTTTTTKKTTTTTTTTTTGTVTKTTCSHAPEQASALAAGVILTTMSIFLQNIFLY
;
A
#
# COMPACT_ATOMS: atom_id res chain seq x y z
N MET A 1 -31.31 -47.67 -26.16
CA MET A 1 -30.84 -46.46 -26.85
C MET A 1 -31.26 -45.19 -26.13
N LEU A 2 -32.53 -45.06 -25.71
CA LEU A 2 -33.05 -43.87 -25.03
C LEU A 2 -32.35 -43.55 -23.68
N ASP A 3 -32.01 -44.55 -22.88
CA ASP A 3 -31.43 -44.32 -21.54
C ASP A 3 -29.98 -43.80 -21.58
N ARG A 4 -29.13 -44.30 -22.48
CA ARG A 4 -27.79 -43.71 -22.72
C ARG A 4 -27.86 -42.22 -23.08
N PHE A 5 -28.94 -41.76 -23.71
CA PHE A 5 -29.15 -40.34 -23.99
C PHE A 5 -29.49 -39.54 -22.72
N LYS A 6 -30.32 -40.10 -21.83
CA LYS A 6 -30.57 -39.51 -20.50
C LYS A 6 -29.30 -39.46 -19.64
N GLU A 7 -28.53 -40.54 -19.60
CA GLU A 7 -27.28 -40.60 -18.82
C GLU A 7 -26.25 -39.59 -19.34
N SER A 8 -26.07 -39.49 -20.67
CA SER A 8 -25.18 -38.50 -21.28
C SER A 8 -25.60 -37.05 -20.97
N VAL A 9 -26.91 -36.76 -21.00
CA VAL A 9 -27.43 -35.43 -20.64
C VAL A 9 -27.26 -35.16 -19.14
N LEU A 10 -27.50 -36.15 -18.27
CA LEU A 10 -27.32 -35.99 -16.83
C LEU A 10 -25.85 -35.72 -16.47
N LEU A 11 -24.92 -36.42 -17.13
CA LEU A 11 -23.48 -36.23 -16.93
C LEU A 11 -23.00 -34.85 -17.46
N GLN A 12 -23.53 -34.39 -18.59
CA GLN A 12 -23.26 -33.05 -19.13
C GLN A 12 -23.85 -31.92 -18.27
N VAL A 13 -25.04 -32.12 -17.68
CA VAL A 13 -25.60 -31.17 -16.71
C VAL A 13 -24.76 -31.14 -15.44
N LEU A 14 -24.30 -32.29 -14.94
CA LEU A 14 -23.46 -32.36 -13.76
C LEU A 14 -22.08 -31.70 -13.98
N THR A 15 -21.46 -31.86 -15.16
CA THR A 15 -20.21 -31.15 -15.48
C THR A 15 -20.43 -29.67 -15.74
N LEU A 16 -21.57 -29.22 -16.29
CA LEU A 16 -21.90 -27.79 -16.35
C LEU A 16 -22.09 -27.16 -14.96
N ILE A 17 -22.65 -27.90 -14.00
CA ILE A 17 -22.79 -27.44 -12.60
C ILE A 17 -21.41 -27.39 -11.89
N LEU A 18 -20.50 -28.30 -12.22
CA LEU A 18 -19.13 -28.34 -11.68
C LEU A 18 -18.13 -27.41 -12.41
N LEU A 19 -18.49 -26.87 -13.57
CA LEU A 19 -17.66 -25.96 -14.38
C LEU A 19 -18.34 -24.60 -14.65
N GLY A 20 -19.38 -24.27 -13.87
CA GLY A 20 -19.87 -22.89 -13.80
C GLY A 20 -18.73 -21.97 -13.31
N PRO A 21 -18.59 -20.75 -13.86
CA PRO A 21 -17.56 -19.84 -13.38
C PRO A 21 -17.77 -19.56 -11.89
N ALA A 22 -16.70 -19.66 -11.10
CA ALA A 22 -16.71 -19.19 -9.73
C ALA A 22 -17.10 -17.71 -9.75
N CYS A 23 -18.31 -17.39 -9.30
CA CYS A 23 -18.85 -16.05 -9.44
C CYS A 23 -18.05 -15.11 -8.53
N GLU A 24 -17.21 -14.25 -9.12
CA GLU A 24 -16.62 -13.12 -8.40
C GLU A 24 -17.75 -12.38 -7.68
N ALA A 25 -17.68 -12.28 -6.36
CA ALA A 25 -18.72 -11.56 -5.65
C ALA A 25 -18.55 -10.06 -5.93
N SER A 26 -19.70 -9.40 -5.99
CA SER A 26 -19.85 -8.03 -6.42
C SER A 26 -19.11 -6.99 -5.56
N SER A 27 -18.64 -7.38 -4.36
CA SER A 27 -18.13 -6.52 -3.29
C SER A 27 -16.83 -7.10 -2.69
N LEU A 28 -15.78 -6.28 -2.56
CA LEU A 28 -14.51 -6.67 -1.93
C LEU A 28 -14.37 -6.20 -0.47
N GLY A 29 -15.27 -5.35 0.02
CA GLY A 29 -15.34 -4.97 1.44
C GLY A 29 -16.32 -3.83 1.70
N LEU A 30 -16.77 -3.70 2.95
CA LEU A 30 -17.67 -2.65 3.42
C LEU A 30 -17.50 -2.43 4.92
N THR A 31 -17.47 -1.18 5.37
CA THR A 31 -17.92 -0.81 6.72
C THR A 31 -18.88 0.37 6.65
N VAL A 32 -19.70 0.49 7.69
CA VAL A 32 -20.56 1.66 7.92
C VAL A 32 -20.26 2.22 9.31
N HIS A 33 -19.90 3.50 9.38
CA HIS A 33 -19.86 4.25 10.64
C HIS A 33 -21.20 4.95 10.84
N VAL A 34 -21.68 4.98 12.07
CA VAL A 34 -23.07 5.33 12.38
C VAL A 34 -23.08 6.35 13.49
N GLU A 35 -23.55 7.57 13.22
CA GLU A 35 -23.69 8.64 14.20
C GLU A 35 -25.18 8.93 14.44
N PRO A 36 -25.77 8.50 15.58
CA PRO A 36 -27.19 8.74 15.88
C PRO A 36 -27.53 10.22 16.05
N LEU A 37 -28.68 10.64 15.51
CA LEU A 37 -29.08 12.04 15.48
C LEU A 37 -29.83 12.45 16.76
N GLU A 38 -29.18 13.24 17.63
CA GLU A 38 -29.80 13.74 18.87
C GLU A 38 -31.10 14.55 18.61
N SER A 39 -31.26 15.14 17.42
CA SER A 39 -32.41 15.95 17.02
C SER A 39 -33.75 15.22 16.94
N ASP A 40 -33.75 13.90 16.75
CA ASP A 40 -34.97 13.07 16.77
C ASP A 40 -34.98 12.03 17.91
N GLY A 41 -34.01 12.13 18.83
CA GLY A 41 -33.79 11.16 19.91
C GLY A 41 -33.04 9.89 19.48
N GLY A 42 -32.47 9.84 18.28
CA GLY A 42 -31.75 8.69 17.73
C GLY A 42 -32.64 7.69 17.00
N ASN A 43 -33.83 8.09 16.57
CA ASN A 43 -34.69 7.27 15.71
C ASN A 43 -34.08 7.11 14.31
N THR A 44 -33.37 8.12 13.84
CA THR A 44 -32.50 8.08 12.65
C THR A 44 -31.02 8.26 13.00
N VAL A 45 -30.17 7.83 12.08
CA VAL A 45 -28.71 7.83 12.21
C VAL A 45 -28.09 8.33 10.91
N ARG A 46 -26.98 9.06 11.00
CA ARG A 46 -26.14 9.37 9.85
C ARG A 46 -25.20 8.20 9.60
N ALA A 47 -25.43 7.47 8.52
CA ALA A 47 -24.60 6.35 8.10
C ALA A 47 -23.55 6.83 7.08
N HIS A 48 -22.27 6.70 7.43
CA HIS A 48 -21.13 6.95 6.56
C HIS A 48 -20.61 5.62 6.02
N PHE A 49 -20.77 5.39 4.72
CA PHE A 49 -20.44 4.14 4.05
C PHE A 49 -19.03 4.23 3.44
N THR A 50 -18.19 3.24 3.71
CA THR A 50 -16.92 3.03 2.97
C THR A 50 -16.94 1.63 2.38
N ALA A 51 -16.97 1.55 1.06
CA ALA A 51 -17.06 0.31 0.30
C ALA A 51 -15.82 0.12 -0.59
N ILE A 52 -15.43 -1.14 -0.82
CA ILE A 52 -14.40 -1.52 -1.80
C ILE A 52 -15.07 -2.34 -2.90
N ALA A 53 -14.93 -1.89 -4.14
CA ALA A 53 -15.41 -2.56 -5.34
C ALA A 53 -14.23 -3.06 -6.19
N PRO A 54 -14.41 -4.13 -6.99
CA PRO A 54 -13.44 -4.51 -8.01
C PRO A 54 -13.32 -3.42 -9.09
N ASN A 55 -12.20 -3.41 -9.82
CA ASN A 55 -12.07 -2.60 -11.02
C ASN A 55 -12.84 -3.23 -12.20
N PRO A 56 -13.35 -2.42 -13.16
CA PRO A 56 -13.29 -0.96 -13.22
C PRO A 56 -14.20 -0.27 -12.20
N CYS A 57 -13.68 0.75 -11.54
CA CYS A 57 -14.36 1.49 -10.46
C CYS A 57 -15.82 1.86 -10.82
N PRO A 58 -16.84 1.34 -10.11
CA PRO A 58 -18.23 1.64 -10.41
C PRO A 58 -18.57 3.11 -10.21
N ALA A 59 -19.59 3.60 -10.91
CA ALA A 59 -20.12 4.94 -10.71
C ALA A 59 -20.88 5.04 -9.37
N LEU A 60 -20.87 6.23 -8.75
CA LEU A 60 -21.63 6.55 -7.53
C LEU A 60 -23.08 6.99 -7.84
N SER A 61 -23.54 6.78 -9.08
CA SER A 61 -24.88 7.13 -9.56
C SER A 61 -25.96 6.24 -8.93
N GLY A 62 -27.05 6.84 -8.44
CA GLY A 62 -28.20 6.12 -7.87
C GLY A 62 -28.20 5.96 -6.35
N LEU A 63 -27.14 6.39 -5.64
CA LEU A 63 -27.05 6.34 -4.17
C LEU A 63 -27.84 7.47 -3.48
N CYS A 64 -27.76 8.67 -4.07
CA CYS A 64 -28.43 9.89 -3.64
C CYS A 64 -29.24 10.46 -4.82
N SER A 65 -30.36 11.09 -4.50
CA SER A 65 -31.22 11.80 -5.45
C SER A 65 -30.71 13.24 -5.67
N ASP A 66 -30.99 13.83 -6.83
CA ASP A 66 -30.63 15.23 -7.09
C ASP A 66 -31.35 16.16 -6.09
N GLY A 67 -30.58 16.88 -5.25
CA GLY A 67 -31.10 17.76 -4.21
C GLY A 67 -31.46 17.09 -2.87
N GLU A 68 -31.07 15.83 -2.66
CA GLU A 68 -31.31 15.12 -1.39
C GLU A 68 -30.36 15.60 -0.27
N GLU A 69 -30.78 16.57 0.56
CA GLU A 69 -29.94 17.18 1.61
C GLU A 69 -29.35 16.16 2.61
N ASP A 70 -30.10 15.08 2.88
CA ASP A 70 -29.70 13.98 3.78
C ASP A 70 -28.73 12.96 3.17
N CYS A 71 -28.31 13.14 1.91
CA CYS A 71 -27.44 12.19 1.20
C CYS A 71 -26.31 12.90 0.44
N LEU A 72 -25.06 12.54 0.73
CA LEU A 72 -23.89 13.15 0.10
C LEU A 72 -22.92 12.07 -0.39
N VAL A 73 -22.71 12.05 -1.70
CA VAL A 73 -21.67 11.28 -2.37
C VAL A 73 -20.32 12.00 -2.21
N TYR A 74 -19.23 11.27 -1.97
CA TYR A 74 -17.87 11.81 -1.96
C TYR A 74 -17.13 11.43 -3.24
N PRO A 75 -17.14 12.28 -4.29
CA PRO A 75 -16.42 12.02 -5.54
C PRO A 75 -14.91 12.19 -5.34
N THR A 76 -14.20 11.10 -5.05
CA THR A 76 -12.75 11.08 -5.09
C THR A 76 -12.26 11.25 -6.53
N SER A 77 -11.62 12.38 -6.82
CA SER A 77 -11.06 12.75 -8.14
C SER A 77 -10.06 11.71 -8.66
N LEU A 78 -9.31 11.11 -7.74
CA LEU A 78 -8.62 9.82 -7.91
C LEU A 78 -9.06 8.93 -6.74
N PRO A 79 -9.88 7.87 -6.96
CA PRO A 79 -10.26 6.96 -5.88
C PRO A 79 -9.06 6.19 -5.32
N PHE A 80 -9.17 5.68 -4.09
CA PHE A 80 -8.16 4.79 -3.54
C PHE A 80 -8.17 3.47 -4.29
N THR A 81 -7.35 3.39 -5.33
CA THR A 81 -7.09 2.19 -6.11
C THR A 81 -6.04 1.31 -5.44
N GLY A 82 -6.14 0.00 -5.69
CA GLY A 82 -5.07 -0.97 -5.50
C GLY A 82 -5.06 -2.01 -6.63
N THR A 83 -3.93 -2.69 -6.78
CA THR A 83 -3.60 -3.64 -7.85
C THR A 83 -3.55 -5.09 -7.36
N LYS A 84 -3.49 -5.30 -6.04
CA LYS A 84 -3.54 -6.61 -5.39
C LYS A 84 -4.70 -6.68 -4.38
N PRO A 85 -5.55 -7.72 -4.39
CA PRO A 85 -5.55 -8.90 -5.28
C PRO A 85 -5.77 -8.55 -6.76
N ASN A 86 -5.48 -9.52 -7.65
CA ASN A 86 -5.60 -9.37 -9.11
C ASN A 86 -7.00 -8.92 -9.55
N SER A 87 -7.12 -8.47 -10.81
CA SER A 87 -8.18 -7.55 -11.31
C SER A 87 -8.12 -6.15 -10.66
N GLY A 88 -7.70 -6.04 -9.40
CA GLY A 88 -7.56 -4.79 -8.67
C GLY A 88 -8.90 -4.24 -8.21
N TRP A 89 -8.85 -3.16 -7.43
CA TRP A 89 -10.00 -2.65 -6.69
C TRP A 89 -9.91 -1.14 -6.50
N CYS A 90 -11.02 -0.53 -6.07
CA CYS A 90 -11.00 0.83 -5.54
C CYS A 90 -12.10 1.12 -4.51
N VAL A 91 -11.88 2.17 -3.71
CA VAL A 91 -12.82 2.64 -2.67
C VAL A 91 -13.89 3.57 -3.23
N ARG A 92 -15.12 3.43 -2.71
CA ARG A 92 -16.28 4.30 -2.92
C ARG A 92 -16.92 4.69 -1.59
N GLN A 93 -17.29 5.96 -1.46
CA GLN A 93 -17.75 6.56 -0.21
C GLN A 93 -18.93 7.51 -0.42
N TRP A 94 -19.88 7.44 0.50
CA TRP A 94 -21.05 8.32 0.59
C TRP A 94 -21.56 8.34 2.04
N GLN A 95 -22.40 9.32 2.37
CA GLN A 95 -23.22 9.29 3.59
C GLN A 95 -24.70 9.37 3.23
N LYS A 96 -25.55 8.82 4.10
CA LYS A 96 -27.00 8.95 4.03
C LYS A 96 -27.61 8.92 5.43
N THR A 97 -28.58 9.78 5.72
CA THR A 97 -29.43 9.63 6.91
C THR A 97 -30.39 8.47 6.70
N VAL A 98 -30.42 7.51 7.63
CA VAL A 98 -31.23 6.28 7.56
C VAL A 98 -31.89 5.99 8.91
N PRO A 99 -32.94 5.15 8.98
CA PRO A 99 -33.47 4.65 10.24
C PRO A 99 -32.40 3.96 11.11
N SER A 100 -32.57 4.02 12.43
CA SER A 100 -31.66 3.42 13.42
C SER A 100 -31.64 1.88 13.39
N ASP A 101 -32.73 1.23 12.98
CA ASP A 101 -32.71 -0.15 12.46
C ASP A 101 -32.92 -0.08 10.93
N TYR A 102 -31.88 -0.41 10.16
CA TYR A 102 -31.87 -0.26 8.71
C TYR A 102 -31.25 -1.48 8.02
N ASN A 103 -32.08 -2.20 7.28
CA ASN A 103 -31.67 -3.31 6.42
C ASN A 103 -31.96 -2.96 4.95
N ALA A 104 -30.96 -3.04 4.07
CA ALA A 104 -31.12 -2.75 2.65
C ALA A 104 -30.10 -3.46 1.75
N THR A 105 -30.49 -3.72 0.51
CA THR A 105 -29.54 -4.01 -0.59
C THR A 105 -29.19 -2.70 -1.28
N ILE A 106 -27.90 -2.44 -1.48
CA ILE A 106 -27.37 -1.25 -2.14
C ILE A 106 -26.64 -1.66 -3.42
N ASP A 107 -27.09 -1.13 -4.55
CA ASP A 107 -26.45 -1.27 -5.85
C ASP A 107 -25.53 -0.07 -6.13
N LEU A 108 -24.28 -0.35 -6.48
CA LEU A 108 -23.21 0.61 -6.75
C LEU A 108 -22.74 0.42 -8.20
N GLY A 109 -23.41 1.10 -9.12
CA GLY A 109 -23.30 0.80 -10.55
C GLY A 109 -23.92 -0.57 -10.90
N SER A 110 -23.52 -1.15 -12.04
CA SER A 110 -24.21 -2.33 -12.60
C SER A 110 -23.78 -3.68 -12.01
N ASN A 111 -22.58 -3.77 -11.44
CA ASN A 111 -21.92 -5.05 -11.11
C ASN A 111 -21.59 -5.20 -9.61
N THR A 112 -21.72 -4.13 -8.81
CA THR A 112 -21.30 -4.11 -7.41
C THR A 112 -22.50 -3.89 -6.50
N GLN A 113 -22.94 -4.96 -5.83
CA GLN A 113 -24.06 -4.98 -4.88
C GLN A 113 -23.53 -5.32 -3.49
N PHE A 114 -24.15 -4.72 -2.47
CA PHE A 114 -23.93 -5.01 -1.05
C PHE A 114 -25.27 -5.23 -0.36
N TYR A 115 -25.32 -6.11 0.64
CA TYR A 115 -26.36 -6.06 1.66
C TYR A 115 -25.84 -5.26 2.85
N VAL A 116 -26.71 -4.56 3.58
CA VAL A 116 -26.37 -3.78 4.77
C VAL A 116 -27.41 -4.03 5.84
N SER A 117 -26.97 -4.23 7.08
CA SER A 117 -27.82 -4.35 8.27
C SER A 117 -27.21 -3.52 9.39
N ILE A 118 -27.87 -2.44 9.78
CA ILE A 118 -27.49 -1.55 10.89
C ILE A 118 -28.49 -1.76 12.02
N LYS A 119 -27.99 -2.05 13.23
CA LYS A 119 -28.79 -2.17 14.45
C LYS A 119 -28.30 -1.15 15.47
N ALA A 120 -28.71 0.10 15.31
CA ALA A 120 -28.30 1.24 16.15
C ALA A 120 -29.50 1.93 16.83
N SER A 121 -30.55 1.16 17.15
CA SER A 121 -31.77 1.63 17.82
C SER A 121 -31.47 2.45 19.07
N PRO A 122 -32.23 3.52 19.36
CA PRO A 122 -31.83 4.50 20.37
C PRO A 122 -31.82 3.92 21.79
N VAL A 123 -30.64 3.93 22.41
CA VAL A 123 -30.44 3.61 23.83
C VAL A 123 -29.87 4.83 24.54
N ILE A 124 -30.56 5.30 25.58
CA ILE A 124 -30.07 6.35 26.46
C ILE A 124 -29.23 5.70 27.57
N ARG A 125 -27.94 6.04 27.66
CA ARG A 125 -27.02 5.46 28.64
C ARG A 125 -27.31 6.00 30.04
N ALA A 126 -27.56 5.11 31.00
CA ALA A 126 -27.97 5.46 32.36
C ALA A 126 -26.90 6.19 33.20
N ASN A 127 -25.64 6.23 32.75
CA ASN A 127 -24.51 6.86 33.43
C ASN A 127 -24.37 8.37 33.13
N ASN A 128 -24.76 8.82 31.93
CA ASN A 128 -24.54 10.19 31.46
C ASN A 128 -25.79 10.83 30.81
N GLY A 129 -26.88 10.08 30.62
CA GLY A 129 -28.12 10.56 30.01
C GLY A 129 -28.05 10.81 28.49
N LYS A 130 -26.95 10.40 27.84
CA LYS A 130 -26.74 10.59 26.39
C LYS A 130 -27.19 9.37 25.58
N LEU A 131 -27.42 9.62 24.30
CA LEU A 131 -27.67 8.61 23.28
C LEU A 131 -26.38 7.86 22.93
N ASN A 132 -26.44 6.52 22.99
CA ASN A 132 -25.28 5.64 22.81
C ASN A 132 -24.66 5.76 21.40
N GLN A 133 -23.34 5.90 21.32
CA GLN A 133 -22.59 5.91 20.07
C GLN A 133 -22.23 4.47 19.63
N PRO A 134 -22.55 4.05 18.39
CA PRO A 134 -22.10 2.77 17.86
C PRO A 134 -20.58 2.66 17.67
N ALA A 135 -20.07 1.42 17.76
CA ALA A 135 -18.66 1.12 17.56
C ALA A 135 -18.19 1.44 16.13
N PHE A 136 -17.00 2.04 16.02
CA PHE A 136 -16.32 2.33 14.77
C PHE A 136 -15.39 1.18 14.38
N VAL A 137 -15.51 0.70 13.13
CA VAL A 137 -14.64 -0.34 12.57
C VAL A 137 -13.89 0.18 11.36
N ALA A 138 -12.57 0.07 11.38
CA ALA A 138 -11.74 0.44 10.26
C ALA A 138 -11.76 -0.65 9.18
N LEU A 139 -12.07 -0.29 7.94
CA LEU A 139 -12.02 -1.21 6.80
C LEU A 139 -10.56 -1.35 6.32
N PRO A 140 -9.90 -2.52 6.47
CA PRO A 140 -8.61 -2.75 5.85
C PRO A 140 -8.74 -2.83 4.33
N PRO A 141 -7.63 -2.66 3.58
CA PRO A 141 -7.56 -3.10 2.19
C PRO A 141 -7.92 -4.60 2.05
N PRO A 142 -8.32 -5.08 0.86
CA PRO A 142 -8.69 -6.48 0.64
C PRO A 142 -7.61 -7.45 1.12
N LEU A 143 -8.01 -8.44 1.92
CA LEU A 143 -7.07 -9.32 2.61
C LEU A 143 -6.50 -10.34 1.63
N ARG A 144 -5.20 -10.64 1.77
CA ARG A 144 -4.52 -11.72 1.05
C ARG A 144 -3.92 -12.71 2.05
N ALA A 145 -4.08 -14.00 1.76
CA ALA A 145 -3.40 -15.10 2.42
C ALA A 145 -2.94 -16.13 1.36
N ARG A 146 -2.36 -17.25 1.78
CA ARG A 146 -1.95 -18.33 0.87
C ARG A 146 -2.23 -19.71 1.45
N VAL A 147 -2.41 -20.69 0.56
CA VAL A 147 -2.49 -22.11 0.94
C VAL A 147 -1.33 -22.49 1.88
N ASP A 148 -1.66 -23.22 2.94
CA ASP A 148 -0.78 -23.68 4.04
C ASP A 148 -0.11 -22.60 4.93
N CYS A 149 -0.23 -21.30 4.60
CA CYS A 149 0.24 -20.22 5.47
C CYS A 149 -0.86 -19.74 6.43
N SER A 150 -0.83 -20.21 7.68
CA SER A 150 -1.69 -19.63 8.73
C SER A 150 -1.27 -18.19 9.06
N GLN A 151 -2.24 -17.28 9.11
CA GLN A 151 -2.05 -15.84 9.32
C GLN A 151 -3.17 -15.27 10.18
N HIS A 152 -2.92 -14.13 10.83
CA HIS A 152 -3.92 -13.40 11.59
C HIS A 152 -4.22 -12.03 10.99
N PHE A 153 -5.48 -11.61 11.09
CA PHE A 153 -5.93 -10.27 10.71
C PHE A 153 -6.68 -9.66 11.91
N SER A 154 -6.01 -8.77 12.64
CA SER A 154 -6.62 -8.06 13.78
C SER A 154 -7.30 -6.80 13.27
N LEU A 155 -8.64 -6.74 13.31
CA LEU A 155 -9.41 -5.59 12.86
C LEU A 155 -9.25 -4.42 13.83
N SER A 156 -9.07 -3.21 13.31
CA SER A 156 -9.00 -2.02 14.15
C SER A 156 -10.40 -1.56 14.50
N VAL A 157 -10.72 -1.56 15.80
CA VAL A 157 -12.01 -1.12 16.33
C VAL A 157 -11.81 -0.07 17.42
N LYS A 158 -12.75 0.88 17.50
CA LYS A 158 -12.82 1.90 18.54
C LYS A 158 -14.28 2.08 18.96
N ASP A 159 -14.47 2.46 20.21
CA ASP A 159 -15.73 3.04 20.66
C ASP A 159 -15.45 4.43 21.28
N LEU A 160 -16.44 5.32 21.21
CA LEU A 160 -16.39 6.69 21.74
C LEU A 160 -17.02 6.82 23.13
N ASP A 161 -17.95 5.92 23.49
CA ASP A 161 -18.63 5.88 24.79
C ASP A 161 -17.86 5.06 25.86
N THR A 162 -16.69 4.51 25.47
CA THR A 162 -15.74 3.64 26.20
C THR A 162 -16.24 2.25 26.58
N ASP A 163 -17.25 1.76 25.84
CA ASP A 163 -17.77 0.41 25.94
C ASP A 163 -16.95 -0.61 25.12
N ARG A 164 -17.32 -1.89 25.25
CA ARG A 164 -16.50 -3.02 24.79
C ARG A 164 -17.00 -3.55 23.45
N VAL A 165 -16.36 -3.14 22.37
CA VAL A 165 -16.57 -3.74 21.04
C VAL A 165 -16.27 -5.25 21.07
N SER A 166 -17.19 -6.06 20.53
CA SER A 166 -17.02 -7.49 20.29
C SER A 166 -17.49 -7.81 18.87
N CYS A 167 -16.70 -8.59 18.11
CA CYS A 167 -17.10 -9.01 16.78
C CYS A 167 -17.69 -10.43 16.80
N ARG A 168 -18.56 -10.75 15.84
CA ARG A 168 -19.01 -12.11 15.52
C ARG A 168 -19.34 -12.22 14.04
N PHE A 169 -19.54 -13.43 13.54
CA PHE A 169 -20.14 -13.62 12.21
C PHE A 169 -21.57 -13.06 12.15
N ALA A 170 -21.95 -12.55 10.98
CA ALA A 170 -23.30 -12.11 10.67
C ALA A 170 -24.22 -13.32 10.49
N ARG A 171 -25.53 -13.13 10.69
CA ARG A 171 -26.53 -14.20 10.67
C ARG A 171 -27.70 -13.92 9.73
N ALA A 172 -27.91 -14.83 8.78
CA ALA A 172 -29.04 -14.78 7.85
C ALA A 172 -30.40 -14.86 8.57
N ASP A 173 -30.50 -15.65 9.64
CA ASP A 173 -31.74 -15.80 10.42
C ASP A 173 -32.09 -14.58 11.29
N LEU A 174 -31.12 -13.69 11.54
CA LEU A 174 -31.33 -12.37 12.14
C LEU A 174 -31.54 -11.27 11.07
N GLY A 175 -31.54 -11.63 9.78
CA GLY A 175 -31.64 -10.69 8.67
C GLY A 175 -30.40 -9.82 8.46
N GLU A 176 -29.24 -10.23 8.98
CA GLU A 176 -27.98 -9.44 8.90
C GLU A 176 -27.24 -9.63 7.57
N CYS A 177 -27.58 -10.68 6.81
CA CYS A 177 -27.02 -11.00 5.50
C CYS A 177 -28.08 -11.69 4.63
N VAL A 178 -27.89 -11.71 3.30
CA VAL A 178 -28.71 -12.54 2.38
C VAL A 178 -28.21 -13.99 2.39
N SER A 179 -26.89 -14.16 2.33
CA SER A 179 -26.18 -15.42 2.55
C SER A 179 -24.80 -15.10 3.09
N CYS A 180 -24.44 -15.70 4.22
CA CYS A 180 -23.15 -15.51 4.87
C CYS A 180 -22.64 -16.86 5.38
N THR A 181 -21.99 -17.59 4.48
CA THR A 181 -21.31 -18.85 4.79
C THR A 181 -20.17 -18.60 5.77
N GLU A 182 -20.22 -19.23 6.94
CA GLU A 182 -19.05 -19.32 7.83
C GLU A 182 -18.02 -20.29 7.22
N HIS A 183 -16.77 -19.86 7.11
CA HIS A 183 -15.70 -20.65 6.49
C HIS A 183 -14.95 -21.43 7.57
N SER A 184 -14.94 -22.77 7.47
CA SER A 184 -14.31 -23.68 8.46
C SER A 184 -12.82 -23.44 8.71
N PHE A 185 -12.14 -22.75 7.79
CA PHE A 185 -10.73 -22.35 7.87
C PHE A 185 -10.48 -20.94 8.44
N ILE A 186 -11.53 -20.22 8.86
CA ILE A 186 -11.49 -18.90 9.50
C ILE A 186 -12.00 -19.00 10.96
N GLU A 187 -11.10 -18.84 11.92
CA GLU A 187 -11.46 -18.70 13.33
C GLU A 187 -11.54 -17.20 13.71
N LEU A 188 -12.42 -16.83 14.65
CA LEU A 188 -12.57 -15.46 15.15
C LEU A 188 -12.43 -15.40 16.67
N ASP A 189 -11.49 -14.58 17.17
CA ASP A 189 -11.51 -14.11 18.55
C ASP A 189 -12.49 -12.96 18.67
N ASN A 190 -13.75 -13.29 18.99
CA ASN A 190 -14.85 -12.34 19.16
C ASN A 190 -14.46 -11.19 20.09
N SER A 191 -13.67 -11.47 21.13
CA SER A 191 -13.31 -10.53 22.20
C SER A 191 -12.26 -9.49 21.82
N LYS A 192 -11.57 -9.69 20.69
CA LYS A 192 -10.51 -8.81 20.17
C LYS A 192 -10.69 -8.44 18.69
N CYS A 193 -11.83 -8.80 18.08
CA CYS A 193 -12.08 -8.65 16.65
C CYS A 193 -10.93 -9.17 15.77
N LYS A 194 -10.34 -10.31 16.14
CA LYS A 194 -9.14 -10.87 15.49
C LYS A 194 -9.46 -12.17 14.77
N LEU A 195 -9.39 -12.11 13.44
CA LEU A 195 -9.49 -13.28 12.57
C LEU A 195 -8.17 -14.07 12.58
N LYS A 196 -8.27 -15.39 12.47
CA LYS A 196 -7.17 -16.32 12.24
C LYS A 196 -7.53 -17.20 11.04
N PHE A 197 -6.79 -17.03 9.97
CA PHE A 197 -6.80 -17.94 8.83
C PHE A 197 -5.90 -19.14 9.13
N THR A 198 -6.40 -20.35 8.92
CA THR A 198 -5.70 -21.60 9.32
C THR A 198 -4.70 -22.12 8.29
N GLY A 199 -4.62 -21.53 7.09
CA GLY A 199 -3.87 -22.08 5.95
C GLY A 199 -4.68 -23.08 5.10
N LYS A 200 -5.73 -23.69 5.66
CA LYS A 200 -6.46 -24.83 5.07
C LYS A 200 -7.61 -24.42 4.15
N ALA A 201 -7.32 -23.64 3.13
CA ALA A 201 -8.27 -23.28 2.07
C ALA A 201 -7.66 -23.56 0.69
N ALA A 202 -8.50 -23.80 -0.31
CA ALA A 202 -8.08 -23.78 -1.71
C ALA A 202 -7.77 -22.34 -2.15
N ALA A 203 -6.94 -22.17 -3.19
CA ALA A 203 -6.76 -20.87 -3.82
C ALA A 203 -8.10 -20.38 -4.41
N GLY A 204 -8.41 -19.10 -4.22
CA GLY A 204 -9.71 -18.52 -4.56
C GLY A 204 -10.05 -17.29 -3.72
N GLN A 205 -11.25 -16.73 -3.93
CA GLN A 205 -11.73 -15.54 -3.22
C GLN A 205 -12.93 -15.88 -2.33
N TYR A 206 -12.84 -15.47 -1.07
CA TYR A 206 -13.81 -15.78 -0.03
C TYR A 206 -14.30 -14.50 0.64
N PHE A 207 -15.53 -14.52 1.17
CA PHE A 207 -16.19 -13.35 1.74
C PHE A 207 -16.60 -13.63 3.18
N ILE A 208 -16.21 -12.71 4.06
CA ILE A 208 -16.38 -12.81 5.51
C ILE A 208 -17.32 -11.67 5.93
N TYR A 209 -18.48 -12.06 6.46
CA TYR A 209 -19.51 -11.15 6.92
C TYR A 209 -19.55 -11.15 8.44
N LEU A 210 -19.28 -10.01 9.06
CA LEU A 210 -19.23 -9.84 10.51
C LEU A 210 -20.18 -8.74 10.97
N MET A 211 -20.66 -8.87 12.20
CA MET A 211 -21.23 -7.77 12.96
C MET A 211 -20.24 -7.36 14.05
N ALA A 212 -19.92 -6.07 14.12
CA ALA A 212 -19.23 -5.49 15.27
C ALA A 212 -20.27 -4.93 16.23
N GLU A 213 -20.36 -5.55 17.40
CA GLU A 213 -21.33 -5.26 18.44
C GLU A 213 -20.71 -4.38 19.53
N ASP A 214 -21.40 -3.29 19.85
CA ASP A 214 -21.12 -2.47 21.03
C ASP A 214 -21.87 -3.02 22.26
N ARG A 215 -21.18 -3.09 23.40
CA ARG A 215 -21.60 -3.84 24.60
C ARG A 215 -21.06 -3.20 25.86
N ILE A 216 -21.95 -2.94 26.83
CA ILE A 216 -21.57 -2.34 28.12
C ILE A 216 -20.43 -3.12 28.78
N ALA A 217 -19.43 -2.38 29.29
CA ALA A 217 -18.30 -2.92 30.04
C ALA A 217 -18.70 -3.40 31.45
N ILE A 218 -19.49 -4.48 31.55
CA ILE A 218 -19.95 -5.06 32.83
C ILE A 218 -18.74 -5.59 33.65
N PRO A 219 -18.60 -5.20 34.93
CA PRO A 219 -17.60 -5.79 35.84
C PRO A 219 -17.86 -7.28 36.11
N LYS A 220 -16.80 -8.08 36.23
CA LYS A 220 -16.84 -9.56 36.43
C LYS A 220 -17.53 -10.06 37.73
N ILE A 221 -18.16 -9.18 38.49
CA ILE A 221 -18.81 -9.50 39.78
C ILE A 221 -20.31 -9.79 39.59
N SER A 222 -20.89 -9.44 38.43
CA SER A 222 -22.33 -9.51 38.17
C SER A 222 -22.68 -10.21 36.85
N GLU A 223 -22.34 -11.50 36.72
CA GLU A 223 -22.62 -12.35 35.53
C GLU A 223 -24.11 -12.76 35.37
N VAL A 224 -25.05 -12.10 36.05
CA VAL A 224 -26.48 -12.47 36.11
C VAL A 224 -27.35 -11.68 35.11
N ILE A 225 -26.80 -10.66 34.45
CA ILE A 225 -27.51 -9.87 33.44
C ILE A 225 -27.09 -10.35 32.04
N GLU A 226 -28.08 -10.68 31.19
CA GLU A 226 -27.83 -10.90 29.77
C GLU A 226 -27.21 -9.64 29.16
N ASN A 227 -25.92 -9.69 28.83
CA ASN A 227 -25.24 -8.62 28.11
C ASN A 227 -25.74 -8.64 26.66
N LYS A 228 -26.88 -7.98 26.41
CA LYS A 228 -27.38 -7.68 25.07
C LYS A 228 -26.54 -6.54 24.48
N PRO A 229 -26.13 -6.60 23.20
CA PRO A 229 -25.45 -5.47 22.57
C PRO A 229 -26.37 -4.25 22.50
N LEU A 230 -25.79 -3.06 22.68
CA LEU A 230 -26.49 -1.78 22.56
C LEU A 230 -26.67 -1.40 21.10
N SER A 231 -25.65 -1.67 20.28
CA SER A 231 -25.74 -1.54 18.83
C SER A 231 -24.87 -2.59 18.12
N ALA A 232 -25.11 -2.78 16.82
CA ALA A 232 -24.27 -3.59 15.94
C ALA A 232 -24.18 -2.97 14.55
N VAL A 233 -22.95 -2.89 14.01
CA VAL A 233 -22.66 -2.36 12.66
C VAL A 233 -22.06 -3.45 11.75
N PRO A 234 -22.32 -3.41 10.43
CA PRO A 234 -21.88 -4.45 9.51
C PRO A 234 -20.44 -4.22 9.03
N VAL A 235 -19.69 -5.32 8.92
CA VAL A 235 -18.29 -5.35 8.48
C VAL A 235 -18.12 -6.48 7.47
N HIS A 236 -17.91 -6.14 6.21
CA HIS A 236 -17.68 -7.10 5.13
C HIS A 236 -16.22 -7.05 4.69
N LEU A 237 -15.61 -8.22 4.52
CA LEU A 237 -14.21 -8.36 4.12
C LEU A 237 -14.11 -9.41 3.02
N SER A 238 -13.32 -9.14 1.98
CA SER A 238 -12.82 -10.20 1.10
C SER A 238 -11.47 -10.73 1.59
N LEU A 239 -11.28 -12.03 1.42
CA LEU A 239 -10.00 -12.73 1.58
C LEU A 239 -9.69 -13.47 0.28
N THR A 240 -8.61 -13.07 -0.38
CA THR A 240 -8.06 -13.81 -1.51
C THR A 240 -6.98 -14.76 -1.01
N VAL A 241 -7.19 -16.06 -1.14
CA VAL A 241 -6.18 -17.09 -0.88
C VAL A 241 -5.46 -17.34 -2.20
N GLU A 242 -4.18 -17.00 -2.24
CA GLU A 242 -3.30 -17.25 -3.39
C GLU A 242 -2.61 -18.61 -3.23
N GLU A 243 -1.99 -19.10 -4.31
CA GLU A 243 -1.29 -20.39 -4.30
C GLU A 243 -0.07 -20.42 -3.36
N TRP A 244 0.45 -21.62 -3.11
CA TRP A 244 1.58 -21.81 -2.19
C TRP A 244 2.83 -21.05 -2.66
N ALA A 245 3.51 -20.40 -1.72
CA ALA A 245 4.79 -19.74 -1.92
C ALA A 245 5.86 -20.36 -1.03
N SER A 246 7.12 -20.26 -1.44
CA SER A 246 8.28 -20.94 -0.84
C SER A 246 8.53 -20.67 0.67
N SER A 247 7.92 -19.63 1.25
CA SER A 247 8.00 -19.32 2.69
C SER A 247 6.78 -18.54 3.17
N CYS A 248 6.31 -18.83 4.40
CA CYS A 248 5.28 -18.06 5.09
C CYS A 248 5.81 -16.89 5.95
N SER A 249 7.14 -16.79 6.16
CA SER A 249 7.74 -15.92 7.18
C SER A 249 8.24 -14.56 6.67
N ASP A 250 8.29 -14.36 5.35
CA ASP A 250 8.98 -13.24 4.71
C ASP A 250 8.03 -12.10 4.27
N VAL A 251 6.93 -11.98 5.01
CA VAL A 251 5.93 -10.92 4.93
C VAL A 251 6.59 -9.54 5.18
N PRO A 252 6.26 -8.48 4.42
CA PRO A 252 6.78 -7.12 4.66
C PRO A 252 6.42 -6.59 6.05
N VAL A 253 7.39 -5.95 6.72
CA VAL A 253 7.26 -5.45 8.08
C VAL A 253 7.40 -3.93 8.09
N ALA A 254 6.53 -3.23 8.82
CA ALA A 254 6.62 -1.78 9.00
C ALA A 254 7.87 -1.39 9.79
N THR A 255 8.57 -0.35 9.33
CA THR A 255 9.82 0.18 9.89
C THR A 255 9.78 1.72 9.91
N GLY A 256 10.90 2.38 10.16
CA GLY A 256 11.00 3.85 10.17
C GLY A 256 10.07 4.52 11.18
N ASP A 257 9.54 5.67 10.80
CA ASP A 257 8.62 6.48 11.62
C ASP A 257 7.13 6.12 11.36
N THR A 258 6.87 4.93 10.80
CA THR A 258 5.52 4.43 10.50
C THR A 258 4.65 4.38 11.75
N PRO A 259 3.45 5.00 11.74
CA PRO A 259 2.57 5.00 12.90
C PRO A 259 2.31 3.61 13.51
N ASN A 260 2.23 3.60 14.84
CA ASN A 260 1.85 2.43 15.60
C ASN A 260 0.42 1.99 15.24
N LYS A 261 0.19 0.67 15.21
CA LYS A 261 -1.14 0.11 14.95
C LYS A 261 -2.13 0.61 16.00
N ASP A 262 -3.33 0.99 15.54
CA ASP A 262 -4.45 1.50 16.35
C ASP A 262 -4.16 2.81 17.10
N SER A 263 -3.10 3.53 16.70
CA SER A 263 -2.76 4.87 17.20
C SER A 263 -3.82 5.90 16.82
N MET A 264 -3.87 6.99 17.60
CA MET A 264 -4.86 8.05 17.46
C MET A 264 -4.14 9.39 17.27
N LEU A 265 -4.39 10.04 16.14
CA LEU A 265 -3.92 11.39 15.82
C LEU A 265 -5.07 12.36 16.08
N PHE A 266 -4.82 13.41 16.87
CA PHE A 266 -5.83 14.41 17.22
C PHE A 266 -5.79 15.54 16.20
N VAL A 267 -6.91 15.81 15.54
CA VAL A 267 -6.97 16.69 14.37
C VAL A 267 -7.96 17.84 14.60
N LEU A 268 -7.48 19.08 14.43
CA LEU A 268 -8.30 20.29 14.42
C LEU A 268 -8.99 20.48 13.05
N PRO A 269 -10.12 21.21 12.97
CA PRO A 269 -10.61 21.76 11.70
C PRO A 269 -9.49 22.38 10.86
N TYR A 270 -9.49 22.08 9.56
CA TYR A 270 -8.57 22.59 8.54
C TYR A 270 -7.06 22.30 8.74
N GLN A 271 -6.66 21.64 9.83
CA GLN A 271 -5.28 21.22 10.05
C GLN A 271 -4.86 20.16 9.02
N GLN A 272 -3.67 20.31 8.44
CA GLN A 272 -3.04 19.24 7.69
C GLN A 272 -2.47 18.18 8.66
N VAL A 273 -2.83 16.93 8.44
CA VAL A 273 -2.14 15.76 9.01
C VAL A 273 -1.25 15.18 7.93
N ASN A 274 0.01 14.90 8.25
CA ASN A 274 0.88 14.10 7.41
C ASN A 274 1.56 13.00 8.23
N PHE A 275 1.90 11.89 7.58
CA PHE A 275 2.78 10.86 8.12
C PHE A 275 3.35 9.99 6.99
N THR A 276 4.53 9.43 7.21
CA THR A 276 5.19 8.50 6.30
C THR A 276 4.87 7.06 6.70
N THR A 277 4.78 6.15 5.73
CA THR A 277 4.68 4.71 5.97
C THR A 277 5.84 3.98 5.29
N ASP A 278 6.84 3.61 6.08
CA ASP A 278 8.02 2.85 5.67
C ASP A 278 7.85 1.36 5.98
N PHE A 279 8.19 0.50 5.03
CA PHE A 279 8.16 -0.95 5.18
C PHE A 279 9.42 -1.59 4.60
N THR A 280 9.80 -2.74 5.14
CA THR A 280 10.93 -3.54 4.67
C THR A 280 10.48 -4.96 4.32
N SER A 281 10.84 -5.43 3.12
CA SER A 281 10.60 -6.77 2.59
C SER A 281 11.93 -7.49 2.36
N LYS A 282 11.98 -8.81 2.56
CA LYS A 282 13.23 -9.60 2.54
C LYS A 282 13.51 -10.40 1.27
N LEU A 283 12.46 -10.71 0.49
CA LEU A 283 12.57 -11.52 -0.72
C LEU A 283 12.15 -10.71 -1.94
N GLU A 284 10.94 -10.17 -1.91
CA GLU A 284 10.32 -9.51 -3.06
C GLU A 284 10.31 -7.98 -2.91
N SER A 285 10.43 -7.27 -4.03
CA SER A 285 10.13 -5.84 -4.07
C SER A 285 8.64 -5.59 -3.78
N VAL A 286 8.34 -4.43 -3.21
CA VAL A 286 6.95 -4.03 -2.91
C VAL A 286 6.29 -3.54 -4.19
N SER A 287 5.17 -4.18 -4.54
CA SER A 287 4.35 -3.75 -5.68
C SER A 287 3.49 -2.52 -5.37
N GLU A 288 2.97 -2.42 -4.14
CA GLU A 288 2.18 -1.26 -3.70
C GLU A 288 2.07 -1.18 -2.16
N ILE A 289 1.80 0.03 -1.68
CA ILE A 289 1.17 0.25 -0.37
C ILE A 289 -0.32 0.50 -0.63
N ALA A 290 -1.13 -0.54 -0.39
CA ALA A 290 -2.58 -0.50 -0.46
C ALA A 290 -3.15 0.34 0.69
N VAL A 291 -4.15 1.18 0.41
CA VAL A 291 -4.73 2.14 1.39
C VAL A 291 -6.24 2.23 1.24
N VAL A 292 -6.93 2.29 2.39
CA VAL A 292 -8.34 2.70 2.54
C VAL A 292 -8.37 3.83 3.57
N GLY A 293 -9.01 4.94 3.26
CA GLY A 293 -9.01 6.14 4.12
C GLY A 293 -10.25 7.02 3.92
N PRO A 294 -10.34 8.17 4.61
CA PRO A 294 -11.41 9.14 4.39
C PRO A 294 -11.30 9.81 3.00
N PRO A 295 -12.38 10.44 2.51
CA PRO A 295 -12.31 11.31 1.34
C PRO A 295 -11.21 12.38 1.49
N GLU A 296 -10.64 12.81 0.36
CA GLU A 296 -9.57 13.81 0.28
C GLU A 296 -8.24 13.41 0.97
N LEU A 297 -8.01 12.12 1.27
CA LEU A 297 -6.68 11.61 1.64
C LEU A 297 -5.78 11.58 0.40
N PHE A 298 -4.65 12.27 0.47
CA PHE A 298 -3.60 12.24 -0.54
C PHE A 298 -2.59 11.15 -0.20
N ARG A 299 -2.22 10.36 -1.23
CA ARG A 299 -1.19 9.32 -1.20
C ARG A 299 -0.10 9.75 -2.17
N VAL A 300 1.04 10.23 -1.67
CA VAL A 300 2.06 10.88 -2.51
C VAL A 300 3.44 10.23 -2.32
N GLY A 301 4.20 10.18 -3.41
CA GLY A 301 5.59 9.71 -3.38
C GLY A 301 5.77 8.25 -2.97
N PHE A 302 4.89 7.32 -3.42
CA PHE A 302 5.19 5.89 -3.31
C PHE A 302 6.49 5.57 -4.03
N LYS A 303 7.43 4.95 -3.30
CA LYS A 303 8.72 4.49 -3.80
C LYS A 303 8.93 3.05 -3.29
N SER A 304 9.45 2.16 -4.13
CA SER A 304 10.06 0.89 -3.69
C SER A 304 11.49 0.84 -4.21
N VAL A 305 12.46 0.77 -3.29
CA VAL A 305 13.90 0.90 -3.54
C VAL A 305 14.61 -0.22 -2.79
N GLY A 306 15.05 -1.25 -3.52
CA GLY A 306 15.64 -2.46 -2.94
C GLY A 306 14.66 -3.18 -2.01
N SER A 307 15.05 -3.31 -0.74
CA SER A 307 14.24 -3.94 0.32
C SER A 307 13.17 -3.02 0.92
N VAL A 308 13.29 -1.70 0.75
CA VAL A 308 12.44 -0.71 1.45
C VAL A 308 11.41 -0.10 0.51
N ALA A 309 10.19 0.07 1.02
CA ALA A 309 9.16 0.86 0.39
C ALA A 309 8.69 1.97 1.33
N THR A 310 8.39 3.15 0.77
CA THR A 310 7.91 4.31 1.52
C THR A 310 6.80 5.00 0.74
N MET A 311 5.88 5.65 1.45
CA MET A 311 4.85 6.53 0.88
C MET A 311 4.43 7.56 1.94
N ASN A 312 4.13 8.78 1.51
CA ASN A 312 3.58 9.82 2.38
C ASN A 312 2.06 9.85 2.28
N MET A 313 1.39 9.81 3.43
CA MET A 313 -0.03 10.09 3.60
C MET A 313 -0.17 11.56 4.00
N ALA A 314 -1.10 12.28 3.38
CA ALA A 314 -1.46 13.63 3.80
C ALA A 314 -2.98 13.83 3.71
N TRP A 315 -3.61 14.39 4.76
CA TRP A 315 -5.03 14.69 4.80
C TRP A 315 -5.27 16.10 5.34
N VAL A 316 -6.26 16.80 4.80
CA VAL A 316 -6.68 18.12 5.28
C VAL A 316 -8.17 18.05 5.53
N ARG A 317 -8.62 18.51 6.71
CA ARG A 317 -10.05 18.49 7.06
C ARG A 317 -10.82 19.55 6.26
N SER A 318 -11.71 19.11 5.39
CA SER A 318 -12.77 19.93 4.77
C SER A 318 -13.87 20.29 5.79
N GLU A 319 -14.84 21.12 5.38
CA GLU A 319 -16.00 21.46 6.21
C GLU A 319 -16.70 20.21 6.78
N ASN A 320 -17.15 20.30 8.04
CA ASN A 320 -17.36 19.17 8.95
C ASN A 320 -18.58 18.28 8.59
N LYS A 321 -18.48 17.52 7.49
CA LYS A 321 -19.50 16.55 7.02
C LYS A 321 -19.05 15.08 7.11
N LEU A 322 -17.94 14.80 7.78
CA LEU A 322 -17.41 13.45 8.00
C LEU A 322 -17.48 13.08 9.49
N ALA A 323 -17.53 11.79 9.78
CA ALA A 323 -17.65 11.26 11.14
C ALA A 323 -16.48 11.64 12.07
N ARG A 324 -16.73 11.63 13.39
CA ARG A 324 -15.80 12.03 14.46
C ARG A 324 -14.53 11.16 14.57
N LEU A 325 -14.56 9.96 13.99
CA LEU A 325 -13.41 9.03 13.88
C LEU A 325 -13.22 8.61 12.43
N LEU A 326 -12.08 8.99 11.84
CA LEU A 326 -11.74 8.64 10.45
C LEU A 326 -10.54 7.69 10.41
N PRO A 327 -10.72 6.41 10.03
CA PRO A 327 -9.60 5.48 9.92
C PRO A 327 -8.83 5.68 8.61
N ILE A 328 -7.51 5.56 8.70
CA ILE A 328 -6.61 5.34 7.55
C ILE A 328 -5.98 3.96 7.75
N CYS A 329 -6.43 2.97 6.99
CA CYS A 329 -5.87 1.63 6.97
C CYS A 329 -4.94 1.43 5.78
N PHE A 330 -3.82 0.74 6.00
CA PHE A 330 -2.87 0.38 4.95
C PHE A 330 -2.30 -1.02 5.15
N ALA A 331 -1.96 -1.65 4.03
CA ALA A 331 -1.29 -2.94 3.96
C ALA A 331 -0.30 -2.91 2.78
N VAL A 332 0.78 -3.67 2.86
CA VAL A 332 1.84 -3.66 1.85
C VAL A 332 1.84 -4.97 1.09
N ASN A 333 1.66 -4.87 -0.22
CA ASN A 333 1.58 -5.99 -1.15
C ASN A 333 2.90 -6.12 -1.92
N THR A 334 3.46 -7.32 -1.93
CA THR A 334 4.45 -7.77 -2.93
C THR A 334 3.76 -8.69 -3.96
N LYS A 335 4.53 -9.27 -4.89
CA LYS A 335 4.04 -10.29 -5.84
C LYS A 335 3.25 -11.39 -5.11
N SER A 336 3.79 -11.92 -4.01
CA SER A 336 3.29 -13.11 -3.32
C SER A 336 2.92 -12.92 -1.85
N PHE A 337 3.18 -11.76 -1.22
CA PHE A 337 2.96 -11.53 0.22
C PHE A 337 2.10 -10.28 0.48
N GLN A 338 1.43 -10.24 1.64
CA GLN A 338 0.76 -9.05 2.19
C GLN A 338 1.08 -8.87 3.69
N SER A 339 1.45 -7.65 4.10
CA SER A 339 1.68 -7.31 5.53
C SER A 339 0.40 -7.40 6.37
N GLU A 340 0.50 -7.60 7.70
CA GLU A 340 -0.69 -7.42 8.56
C GLU A 340 -1.22 -5.99 8.37
N PRO A 341 -2.53 -5.79 8.09
CA PRO A 341 -3.10 -4.46 7.95
C PRO A 341 -2.93 -3.64 9.25
N ARG A 342 -2.46 -2.41 9.08
CA ARG A 342 -2.36 -1.39 10.13
C ARG A 342 -3.40 -0.30 9.86
N CYS A 343 -3.99 0.23 10.92
CA CYS A 343 -4.88 1.38 10.82
C CYS A 343 -4.47 2.44 11.85
N VAL A 344 -4.64 3.70 11.44
CA VAL A 344 -4.44 4.91 12.25
C VAL A 344 -5.78 5.63 12.31
N TRP A 345 -6.14 6.15 13.48
CA TRP A 345 -7.40 6.87 13.67
C TRP A 345 -7.14 8.38 13.73
N LEU A 346 -7.70 9.14 12.80
CA LEU A 346 -7.85 10.58 12.96
C LEU A 346 -9.06 10.80 13.88
N TYR A 347 -8.80 11.15 15.15
CA TYR A 347 -9.85 11.58 16.08
C TYR A 347 -10.05 13.08 16.01
N GLN A 348 -11.31 13.46 15.92
CA GLN A 348 -11.73 14.76 15.46
C GLN A 348 -12.61 15.41 16.52
N ARG A 349 -11.99 16.18 17.43
CA ARG A 349 -12.71 16.76 18.55
C ARG A 349 -13.77 17.75 18.06
N GLU A 350 -14.98 17.58 18.55
CA GLU A 350 -16.09 18.51 18.35
C GLU A 350 -15.70 19.92 18.84
N MET A 351 -15.95 20.93 18.02
CA MET A 351 -15.77 22.32 18.44
C MET A 351 -17.02 22.79 19.20
N ARG A 352 -16.81 23.59 20.25
CA ARG A 352 -17.91 24.38 20.82
C ARG A 352 -18.45 25.33 19.74
N THR A 353 -19.76 25.54 19.74
CA THR A 353 -20.39 26.59 18.95
C THR A 353 -19.76 27.94 19.30
N LEU A 354 -19.28 28.66 18.29
CA LEU A 354 -18.74 30.01 18.45
C LEU A 354 -19.86 30.99 18.82
N PRO A 355 -19.57 32.10 19.54
CA PRO A 355 -20.60 33.08 19.88
C PRO A 355 -21.26 33.67 18.62
N ALA A 356 -22.56 33.93 18.70
CA ALA A 356 -23.31 34.55 17.60
C ALA A 356 -22.70 35.92 17.26
N GLY A 357 -22.44 36.16 15.97
CA GLY A 357 -21.65 37.31 15.51
C GLY A 357 -20.15 37.04 15.33
N THR A 358 -19.68 35.80 15.53
CA THR A 358 -18.35 35.40 15.05
C THR A 358 -18.36 35.28 13.53
N GLU A 359 -17.47 36.00 12.85
CA GLU A 359 -17.37 36.05 11.39
C GLU A 359 -15.91 35.97 10.95
N LEU A 360 -15.63 35.18 9.91
CA LEU A 360 -14.33 35.13 9.24
C LEU A 360 -14.52 35.53 7.78
N THR A 361 -14.21 36.79 7.47
CA THR A 361 -14.28 37.31 6.10
C THR A 361 -13.03 36.88 5.33
N CYS A 362 -13.21 36.23 4.19
CA CYS A 362 -12.11 35.82 3.31
C CYS A 362 -11.98 36.79 2.13
N GLU A 363 -10.96 37.63 2.15
CA GLU A 363 -10.67 38.61 1.10
C GLU A 363 -9.61 38.06 0.13
N ASP A 364 -9.34 38.74 -1.00
CA ASP A 364 -8.37 38.26 -2.01
C ASP A 364 -6.90 38.25 -1.51
N THR A 365 -6.58 38.89 -0.37
CA THR A 365 -5.20 39.03 0.16
C THR A 365 -5.03 38.84 1.68
N GLU A 366 -6.10 38.97 2.46
CA GLU A 366 -6.10 38.66 3.90
C GLU A 366 -7.43 38.04 4.34
N MET A 367 -7.44 37.38 5.50
CA MET A 367 -8.66 36.98 6.18
C MET A 367 -8.86 37.85 7.42
N THR A 368 -10.08 38.35 7.60
CA THR A 368 -10.47 39.26 8.68
C THR A 368 -11.38 38.50 9.64
N LEU A 369 -10.87 38.18 10.83
CA LEU A 369 -11.65 37.57 11.91
C LEU A 369 -12.29 38.66 12.79
N VAL A 370 -13.58 38.54 13.03
CA VAL A 370 -14.33 39.25 14.09
C VAL A 370 -14.88 38.22 15.07
N LEU A 371 -14.57 38.38 16.35
CA LEU A 371 -14.91 37.42 17.40
C LEU A 371 -15.48 38.15 18.64
N PRO A 372 -16.79 38.03 18.92
CA PRO A 372 -17.40 38.59 20.12
C PRO A 372 -16.78 38.05 21.42
N LEU A 373 -16.60 38.92 22.41
CA LEU A 373 -15.96 38.59 23.69
C LEU A 373 -16.92 38.03 24.74
N ASP A 374 -18.23 38.16 24.54
CA ASP A 374 -19.27 37.85 25.54
C ASP A 374 -19.23 36.41 26.08
N SER A 375 -18.68 35.46 25.30
CA SER A 375 -18.51 34.06 25.70
C SER A 375 -17.05 33.67 26.00
N LEU A 376 -16.13 34.63 26.12
CA LEU A 376 -14.69 34.41 26.27
C LEU A 376 -14.15 34.86 27.64
N SER A 377 -15.03 35.02 28.64
CA SER A 377 -14.72 35.59 29.97
C SER A 377 -13.66 34.86 30.80
N GLU A 378 -13.24 33.65 30.41
CA GLU A 378 -12.19 32.85 31.06
C GLU A 378 -10.83 32.93 30.33
N ILE A 379 -10.73 33.68 29.23
CA ILE A 379 -9.57 33.73 28.34
C ILE A 379 -8.82 35.05 28.52
N ASN A 380 -7.53 34.98 28.84
CA ASN A 380 -6.66 36.15 28.86
C ASN A 380 -6.36 36.59 27.42
N LEU A 381 -6.85 37.78 27.05
CA LEU A 381 -6.68 38.33 25.69
C LEU A 381 -5.21 38.67 25.36
N GLU A 382 -4.37 38.92 26.37
CA GLU A 382 -2.93 39.15 26.20
C GLU A 382 -2.15 37.85 25.88
N GLU A 383 -2.73 36.68 26.16
CA GLU A 383 -2.18 35.37 25.77
C GLU A 383 -2.56 34.98 24.33
N LEU A 384 -3.46 35.72 23.65
CA LEU A 384 -3.95 35.32 22.33
C LEU A 384 -2.99 35.69 21.20
N GLN A 385 -2.52 34.66 20.48
CA GLN A 385 -1.55 34.78 19.40
C GLN A 385 -2.01 33.96 18.18
N LEU A 386 -1.60 34.41 16.98
CA LEU A 386 -1.77 33.69 15.73
C LEU A 386 -0.61 32.69 15.52
N ASN A 387 -0.59 31.98 14.39
CA ASN A 387 0.55 31.11 14.02
C ASN A 387 1.91 31.84 14.07
N SER A 388 1.93 33.16 13.84
CA SER A 388 3.09 34.02 14.11
C SER A 388 2.78 35.06 15.20
N PRO A 389 3.61 35.19 16.25
CA PRO A 389 3.40 36.13 17.34
C PRO A 389 3.64 37.60 16.95
N THR A 390 4.10 37.88 15.72
CA THR A 390 4.31 39.23 15.21
C THR A 390 3.05 39.87 14.61
N CYS A 391 1.96 39.10 14.41
CA CYS A 391 0.77 39.63 13.77
C CYS A 391 -0.23 40.29 14.74
N PRO A 392 -0.85 41.41 14.34
CA PRO A 392 -1.67 42.23 15.23
C PRO A 392 -3.03 41.59 15.49
N VAL A 393 -3.19 41.02 16.69
CA VAL A 393 -4.50 40.76 17.29
C VAL A 393 -4.91 42.02 18.05
N SER A 394 -6.06 42.60 17.68
CA SER A 394 -6.62 43.78 18.34
C SER A 394 -7.92 43.43 19.06
N TYR A 395 -8.26 44.13 20.14
CA TYR A 395 -9.52 43.93 20.84
C TYR A 395 -10.04 45.24 21.45
N ASN A 396 -11.36 45.31 21.60
CA ASN A 396 -12.06 46.35 22.36
C ASN A 396 -12.90 45.70 23.46
N SER A 397 -13.82 46.42 24.10
CA SER A 397 -14.66 45.89 25.20
C SER A 397 -15.79 44.94 24.77
N THR A 398 -15.91 44.61 23.48
CA THR A 398 -17.00 43.79 22.91
C THR A 398 -16.53 42.77 21.88
N HIS A 399 -15.51 43.10 21.08
CA HIS A 399 -15.02 42.25 19.99
C HIS A 399 -13.48 42.21 19.96
N LEU A 400 -12.95 41.05 19.62
CA LEU A 400 -11.61 40.84 19.09
C LEU A 400 -11.65 40.94 17.56
N THR A 401 -10.64 41.55 16.97
CA THR A 401 -10.46 41.66 15.52
C THR A 401 -9.01 41.37 15.15
N ALA A 402 -8.80 40.43 14.23
CA ALA A 402 -7.49 40.06 13.71
C ALA A 402 -7.49 40.12 12.17
N ARG A 403 -6.52 40.83 11.60
CA ARG A 403 -6.22 40.82 10.15
C ARG A 403 -5.05 39.87 9.90
N ILE A 404 -5.27 38.89 9.04
CA ILE A 404 -4.38 37.74 8.87
C ILE A 404 -4.04 37.63 7.38
N SER A 405 -2.88 38.14 6.98
CA SER A 405 -2.44 38.07 5.58
C SER A 405 -2.33 36.62 5.10
N LEU A 406 -2.84 36.34 3.89
CA LEU A 406 -2.79 35.00 3.29
C LEU A 406 -1.36 34.55 2.97
N SER A 407 -0.45 35.50 2.77
CA SER A 407 1.00 35.29 2.55
C SER A 407 1.87 35.72 3.73
N GLY A 408 1.28 35.92 4.92
CA GLY A 408 1.95 36.40 6.13
C GLY A 408 1.45 35.68 7.38
N CYS A 409 1.71 36.24 8.57
CA CYS A 409 1.18 35.76 9.86
C CYS A 409 1.35 34.27 10.22
N GLY A 410 2.27 33.55 9.55
CA GLY A 410 2.38 32.09 9.68
C GLY A 410 1.18 31.34 9.09
N THR A 411 0.42 31.98 8.19
CA THR A 411 -0.68 31.35 7.47
C THR A 411 -0.13 30.26 6.56
N GLU A 412 -0.64 29.04 6.71
CA GLU A 412 -0.26 27.90 5.88
C GLU A 412 -1.15 27.87 4.64
N THR A 413 -0.61 27.43 3.49
CA THR A 413 -1.37 27.32 2.23
C THR A 413 -1.51 25.85 1.85
N LEU A 414 -2.68 25.28 2.10
CA LEU A 414 -2.99 23.89 1.83
C LEU A 414 -3.71 23.75 0.48
N HIS A 415 -3.52 22.61 -0.18
CA HIS A 415 -4.14 22.32 -1.48
C HIS A 415 -5.22 21.24 -1.32
N ALA A 416 -6.48 21.58 -1.60
CA ALA A 416 -7.62 20.66 -1.52
C ALA A 416 -8.19 20.43 -2.93
N GLY A 417 -7.51 19.58 -3.72
CA GLY A 417 -7.88 19.29 -5.09
C GLY A 417 -7.81 20.53 -5.99
N SER A 418 -8.97 21.06 -6.38
CA SER A 418 -9.11 22.29 -7.19
C SER A 418 -9.09 23.59 -6.38
N GLU A 419 -9.09 23.51 -5.04
CA GLU A 419 -9.17 24.68 -4.15
C GLU A 419 -7.84 24.94 -3.42
N LEU A 420 -7.59 26.21 -3.10
CA LEU A 420 -6.56 26.64 -2.15
C LEU A 420 -7.22 26.89 -0.80
N VAL A 421 -6.66 26.35 0.27
CA VAL A 421 -7.18 26.51 1.64
C VAL A 421 -6.09 27.17 2.48
N TYR A 422 -6.28 28.45 2.77
CA TYR A 422 -5.38 29.22 3.62
C TYR A 422 -5.79 29.06 5.08
N THR A 423 -4.87 28.69 5.97
CA THR A 423 -5.19 28.32 7.36
C THR A 423 -4.31 29.04 8.37
N ASN A 424 -4.90 29.46 9.49
CA ASN A 424 -4.19 30.06 10.63
C ASN A 424 -4.90 29.66 11.94
N THR A 425 -4.23 29.75 13.09
CA THR A 425 -4.82 29.37 14.38
C THR A 425 -4.68 30.50 15.39
N LEU A 426 -5.80 31.00 15.91
CA LEU A 426 -5.81 31.88 17.07
C LEU A 426 -5.79 31.01 18.35
N GLN A 427 -4.73 31.09 19.14
CA GLN A 427 -4.51 30.23 20.30
C GLN A 427 -3.99 31.00 21.53
N SER A 428 -4.29 30.49 22.72
CA SER A 428 -3.71 31.00 23.97
C SER A 428 -2.30 30.45 24.18
N VAL A 429 -1.32 31.34 24.19
CA VAL A 429 0.11 31.04 24.41
C VAL A 429 0.57 31.81 25.65
N ARG A 430 0.96 31.07 26.70
CA ARG A 430 1.45 31.68 27.95
C ARG A 430 2.89 32.15 27.82
N PRO A 431 3.18 33.45 27.92
CA PRO A 431 4.56 33.91 27.99
C PRO A 431 5.20 33.46 29.33
N TYR A 432 6.51 33.25 29.29
CA TYR A 432 7.37 32.99 30.47
C TYR A 432 7.19 31.69 31.27
N THR A 433 6.43 30.69 30.79
CA THR A 433 6.38 29.36 31.44
C THR A 433 7.04 28.25 30.62
N MET A 434 8.17 27.72 31.10
CA MET A 434 8.87 26.53 30.54
C MET A 434 8.13 25.19 30.80
N VAL A 435 6.82 25.24 31.05
CA VAL A 435 5.99 24.08 31.37
C VAL A 435 4.81 24.08 30.40
N SER A 436 4.86 23.18 29.43
CA SER A 436 3.75 22.98 28.49
C SER A 436 2.49 22.57 29.25
N ARG A 437 1.46 23.43 29.18
CA ARG A 437 0.10 23.16 29.64
C ARG A 437 -0.83 23.28 28.43
N LEU A 438 -1.97 22.60 28.47
CA LEU A 438 -2.98 22.74 27.41
C LEU A 438 -3.40 24.23 27.29
N PRO A 439 -3.47 24.79 26.06
CA PRO A 439 -3.94 26.14 25.83
C PRO A 439 -5.43 26.27 26.17
N SER A 440 -5.85 27.43 26.68
CA SER A 440 -7.24 27.69 27.07
C SER A 440 -8.19 27.86 25.88
N LEU A 441 -7.67 28.46 24.80
CA LEU A 441 -8.33 28.58 23.50
C LEU A 441 -7.44 27.98 22.40
N ILE A 442 -8.07 27.24 21.48
CA ILE A 442 -7.56 26.97 20.14
C ILE A 442 -8.74 27.21 19.18
N LEU A 443 -8.61 28.19 18.31
CA LEU A 443 -9.57 28.52 17.26
C LEU A 443 -8.88 28.44 15.89
N PRO A 444 -9.03 27.31 15.17
CA PRO A 444 -8.54 27.19 13.80
C PRO A 444 -9.43 27.99 12.84
N LEU A 445 -8.78 28.68 11.91
CA LEU A 445 -9.37 29.57 10.91
C LEU A 445 -8.97 29.06 9.53
N ALA A 446 -9.89 29.14 8.56
CA ALA A 446 -9.58 28.77 7.18
C ALA A 446 -10.40 29.56 6.16
N CYS A 447 -9.76 29.87 5.04
CA CYS A 447 -10.38 30.45 3.86
C CYS A 447 -10.16 29.56 2.64
N ARG A 448 -11.26 29.00 2.10
CA ARG A 448 -11.28 28.26 0.84
C ARG A 448 -11.43 29.23 -0.32
N ILE A 449 -10.41 29.30 -1.18
CA ILE A 449 -10.42 30.12 -2.40
C ILE A 449 -10.40 29.16 -3.60
N PRO A 450 -11.47 29.12 -4.42
CA PRO A 450 -11.47 28.32 -5.64
C PRO A 450 -10.46 28.91 -6.63
N LYS A 451 -9.73 28.06 -7.36
CA LYS A 451 -8.75 28.51 -8.35
C LYS A 451 -9.42 29.28 -9.50
N LYS A 452 -9.50 30.62 -9.37
CA LYS A 452 -9.82 31.56 -10.47
C LYS A 452 -8.90 31.23 -11.64
N VAL A 453 -9.47 30.83 -12.78
CA VAL A 453 -8.72 30.36 -13.95
C VAL A 453 -7.73 31.42 -14.42
N ASN A 454 -6.50 31.00 -14.75
CA ASN A 454 -5.36 31.82 -15.17
C ASN A 454 -4.69 32.70 -14.08
N VAL A 455 -4.48 32.15 -12.87
CA VAL A 455 -3.38 32.62 -11.99
C VAL A 455 -2.31 31.55 -11.88
N THR A 456 -1.27 31.65 -12.70
CA THR A 456 -0.03 30.87 -12.56
C THR A 456 0.86 31.47 -11.47
N GLY A 457 0.41 31.35 -10.21
CA GLY A 457 1.29 31.43 -9.04
C GLY A 457 2.14 30.16 -8.92
N PRO A 458 3.12 30.11 -8.01
CA PRO A 458 3.98 28.93 -7.85
C PRO A 458 3.14 27.69 -7.48
N ASN A 459 3.28 26.62 -8.27
CA ASN A 459 2.64 25.35 -8.00
C ASN A 459 3.16 24.77 -6.68
N TYR A 460 2.34 24.84 -5.64
CA TYR A 460 2.54 24.14 -4.38
C TYR A 460 1.45 23.08 -4.15
N GLU A 461 1.27 22.22 -5.17
CA GLU A 461 1.12 20.81 -4.82
C GLU A 461 2.22 20.42 -3.80
N MET A 462 2.03 19.33 -3.06
CA MET A 462 3.20 18.60 -2.54
C MET A 462 3.91 17.86 -3.69
N SER A 463 4.21 18.58 -4.77
CA SER A 463 5.15 18.22 -5.80
C SER A 463 6.53 18.17 -5.15
N THR A 464 6.85 17.00 -4.59
CA THR A 464 8.13 16.39 -4.93
C THR A 464 8.35 16.65 -6.42
N PRO A 465 9.33 17.49 -6.81
CA PRO A 465 9.41 17.96 -8.19
C PRO A 465 9.44 16.76 -9.13
N THR A 466 8.75 16.88 -10.27
CA THR A 466 8.44 15.73 -11.11
C THR A 466 9.72 15.06 -11.59
N GLU A 467 9.65 13.77 -11.93
CA GLU A 467 10.84 13.02 -12.34
C GLU A 467 11.57 13.69 -13.53
N GLU A 468 10.82 14.34 -14.43
CA GLU A 468 11.37 15.09 -15.56
C GLU A 468 11.99 16.44 -15.15
N GLU A 469 11.48 17.11 -14.10
CA GLU A 469 12.10 18.32 -13.53
C GLU A 469 13.36 18.00 -12.71
N VAL A 470 13.40 16.86 -12.02
CA VAL A 470 14.55 16.47 -11.16
C VAL A 470 15.65 15.77 -11.95
N PHE A 471 15.29 14.86 -12.85
CA PHE A 471 16.24 13.98 -13.55
C PHE A 471 16.28 14.18 -15.08
N GLY A 472 15.37 14.98 -15.65
CA GLY A 472 15.21 15.12 -17.10
C GLY A 472 14.52 13.92 -17.75
N GLN A 473 14.51 13.88 -19.09
CA GLN A 473 13.96 12.76 -19.85
C GLN A 473 14.90 11.54 -19.79
N ILE A 474 14.74 10.73 -18.75
CA ILE A 474 15.49 9.50 -18.55
C ILE A 474 15.08 8.43 -19.56
N ARG A 475 16.09 7.75 -20.10
CA ARG A 475 16.01 6.44 -20.72
C ARG A 475 17.01 5.54 -20.01
N VAL A 476 16.55 4.38 -19.52
CA VAL A 476 17.40 3.30 -19.00
C VAL A 476 17.36 2.13 -19.99
N TRP A 477 18.47 1.45 -20.21
CA TRP A 477 18.55 0.27 -21.07
C TRP A 477 19.63 -0.72 -20.60
N ILE A 478 19.60 -1.93 -21.17
CA ILE A 478 20.60 -2.97 -21.00
C ILE A 478 21.44 -3.06 -22.29
N GLU A 479 22.74 -3.22 -22.14
CA GLU A 479 23.65 -3.73 -23.16
C GLU A 479 24.43 -4.94 -22.61
N LEU A 480 24.91 -5.80 -23.51
CA LEU A 480 25.64 -7.02 -23.15
C LEU A 480 26.89 -7.09 -24.02
N HIS A 481 28.07 -7.16 -23.39
CA HIS A 481 29.37 -7.09 -24.07
C HIS A 481 30.30 -8.20 -23.57
N PHE A 482 31.26 -8.63 -24.38
CA PHE A 482 32.30 -9.53 -23.91
C PHE A 482 33.28 -8.79 -22.96
N PRO A 483 33.93 -9.51 -22.02
CA PRO A 483 34.94 -8.94 -21.11
C PRO A 483 36.01 -8.08 -21.79
N GLY A 484 35.97 -6.77 -21.55
CA GLY A 484 36.91 -5.80 -22.14
C GLY A 484 36.43 -5.09 -23.40
N GLU A 485 35.18 -5.30 -23.82
CA GLU A 485 34.49 -4.63 -24.91
C GLU A 485 33.45 -3.59 -24.41
N GLY A 486 32.71 -2.97 -25.34
CA GLY A 486 31.66 -2.00 -25.03
C GLY A 486 32.12 -0.63 -24.52
N PRO A 487 31.17 0.26 -24.16
CA PRO A 487 31.46 1.63 -23.72
C PRO A 487 32.24 1.72 -22.40
N LEU A 488 32.21 0.63 -21.61
CA LEU A 488 32.87 0.51 -20.30
C LEU A 488 34.10 -0.43 -20.33
N SER A 489 34.55 -0.82 -21.53
CA SER A 489 35.76 -1.61 -21.83
C SER A 489 36.98 -1.31 -20.95
N LYS A 490 37.22 -0.03 -20.64
CA LYS A 490 38.33 0.41 -19.78
C LYS A 490 38.27 -0.12 -18.33
N PHE A 491 37.07 -0.40 -17.82
CA PHE A 491 36.85 -1.03 -16.52
C PHE A 491 36.77 -2.56 -16.65
N THR A 492 36.10 -3.06 -17.69
CA THR A 492 35.84 -4.51 -17.83
C THR A 492 37.05 -5.34 -18.27
N ARG A 493 38.06 -4.72 -18.91
CA ARG A 493 39.28 -5.40 -19.35
C ARG A 493 40.19 -5.85 -18.19
N LEU A 494 40.26 -5.04 -17.13
CA LEU A 494 41.01 -5.33 -15.90
C LEU A 494 40.11 -4.95 -14.71
N PRO A 495 39.09 -5.76 -14.38
CA PRO A 495 38.06 -5.38 -13.44
C PRO A 495 38.59 -5.30 -12.01
N ARG A 496 38.11 -4.29 -11.28
CA ARG A 496 38.05 -4.33 -9.82
C ARG A 496 36.62 -4.69 -9.44
N PHE A 497 36.44 -5.78 -8.71
CA PHE A 497 35.12 -6.20 -8.27
C PHE A 497 34.76 -5.56 -6.93
N HIS A 498 33.49 -5.27 -6.69
CA HIS A 498 33.04 -4.75 -5.40
C HIS A 498 33.09 -5.85 -4.33
N THR A 499 33.66 -5.58 -3.15
CA THR A 499 33.94 -6.61 -2.14
C THR A 499 32.71 -6.94 -1.28
N LEU A 500 31.71 -7.59 -1.91
CA LEU A 500 30.47 -7.98 -1.25
C LEU A 500 30.67 -9.18 -0.31
N ARG A 501 30.26 -9.02 0.96
CA ARG A 501 30.20 -10.12 1.95
C ARG A 501 28.94 -10.97 1.71
N MET A 502 29.09 -11.99 0.88
CA MET A 502 28.03 -12.95 0.53
C MET A 502 27.09 -13.28 1.70
N SER A 503 25.79 -13.32 1.44
CA SER A 503 24.82 -13.89 2.36
C SER A 503 25.19 -15.35 2.66
N PRO A 504 25.30 -15.78 3.94
CA PRO A 504 25.70 -17.14 4.25
C PRO A 504 24.66 -18.16 3.80
N GLY A 505 24.85 -18.74 2.62
CA GLY A 505 24.17 -19.95 2.19
C GLY A 505 24.33 -21.02 3.27
N ARG A 506 23.22 -21.60 3.72
CA ARG A 506 23.15 -22.43 4.93
C ARG A 506 23.71 -23.85 4.67
N LEU A 507 24.99 -23.93 4.32
CA LEU A 507 25.71 -25.19 4.14
C LEU A 507 25.60 -26.02 5.42
N ARG A 508 24.90 -27.15 5.28
CA ARG A 508 24.65 -28.12 6.33
C ARG A 508 25.94 -28.88 6.60
N ARG A 509 26.66 -28.51 7.67
CA ARG A 509 27.68 -29.40 8.24
C ARG A 509 26.98 -30.66 8.75
N GLU A 510 27.36 -31.84 8.26
CA GLU A 510 27.23 -33.06 9.06
C GLU A 510 27.86 -32.83 10.44
N ALA A 511 27.18 -33.29 11.49
CA ALA A 511 27.68 -33.22 12.85
C ALA A 511 28.40 -34.53 13.19
N GLU A 512 29.74 -34.51 13.13
CA GLU A 512 30.56 -35.60 13.66
C GLU A 512 30.63 -35.49 15.20
N TYR A 513 30.36 -36.60 15.90
CA TYR A 513 30.20 -36.64 17.36
C TYR A 513 31.55 -36.64 18.10
N PRO A 514 31.76 -35.75 19.09
CA PRO A 514 32.73 -35.97 20.15
C PRO A 514 32.06 -36.67 21.35
N SER A 515 32.63 -37.78 21.80
CA SER A 515 32.18 -38.53 22.97
C SER A 515 32.53 -37.85 24.30
N GLU A 516 31.64 -38.02 25.28
CA GLU A 516 31.83 -37.93 26.74
C GLU A 516 33.18 -37.46 27.32
N ARG A 517 33.14 -36.46 28.20
CA ARG A 517 33.94 -36.50 29.43
C ARG A 517 33.34 -35.74 30.61
N ASN A 518 33.43 -36.38 31.77
CA ASN A 518 32.82 -36.06 33.05
C ASN A 518 32.80 -34.58 33.46
N SER A 519 31.64 -34.16 33.94
CA SER A 519 31.48 -33.02 34.85
C SER A 519 32.22 -33.23 36.17
N ASN A 520 32.70 -32.14 36.78
CA ASN A 520 32.76 -32.05 38.24
C ASN A 520 32.55 -30.62 38.73
N SER A 521 32.23 -30.45 40.01
CA SER A 521 31.94 -29.18 40.67
C SER A 521 33.18 -28.26 40.74
N THR A 522 33.12 -26.97 41.12
CA THR A 522 32.41 -26.41 42.29
C THR A 522 32.23 -24.89 42.19
N SER A 523 31.21 -24.38 42.88
CA SER A 523 30.91 -22.96 43.06
C SER A 523 31.77 -22.29 44.14
N THR A 524 32.20 -21.04 43.91
CA THR A 524 32.33 -20.05 44.98
C THR A 524 32.20 -18.61 44.49
N SER A 525 31.79 -17.74 45.41
CA SER A 525 31.95 -16.28 45.41
C SER A 525 33.45 -15.87 45.39
N SER A 526 33.85 -14.61 45.20
CA SER A 526 33.18 -13.38 45.62
C SER A 526 33.65 -12.11 44.89
N ILE A 527 32.79 -11.09 44.97
CA ILE A 527 33.08 -9.68 45.31
C ILE A 527 34.57 -9.30 45.31
N ASP A 528 34.95 -8.31 44.50
CA ASP A 528 35.51 -7.07 45.09
C ASP A 528 35.28 -5.81 44.21
N ASN A 529 35.47 -4.64 44.81
CA ASN A 529 34.98 -3.34 44.32
C ASN A 529 36.11 -2.30 44.21
N SER A 530 36.28 -1.65 43.05
CA SER A 530 37.05 -0.40 42.99
C SER A 530 36.76 0.46 41.74
N THR A 531 36.40 1.72 42.01
CA THR A 531 36.64 2.87 41.12
C THR A 531 38.16 3.10 40.98
N SER A 532 38.73 3.76 39.96
CA SER A 532 38.29 5.04 39.36
C SER A 532 39.14 5.45 38.13
N THR A 533 38.91 6.69 37.66
CA THR A 533 39.79 7.56 36.86
C THR A 533 40.03 7.32 35.37
N ASN A 534 39.77 8.41 34.63
CA ASN A 534 40.17 8.69 33.25
C ASN A 534 41.68 8.53 33.00
N SER A 535 42.06 8.25 31.75
CA SER A 535 42.88 9.20 30.97
C SER A 535 42.86 8.89 29.47
N THR A 536 42.84 9.95 28.66
CA THR A 536 43.15 9.92 27.23
C THR A 536 44.62 9.61 26.99
N ASN A 537 44.97 8.95 25.87
CA ASN A 537 46.18 9.33 25.12
C ASN A 537 46.17 8.86 23.66
N ASN A 538 46.88 9.61 22.82
CA ASN A 538 47.18 9.25 21.44
C ASN A 538 48.27 8.17 21.37
N SER A 539 48.24 7.34 20.31
CA SER A 539 49.48 6.91 19.65
C SER A 539 49.28 6.51 18.18
N THR A 540 49.97 7.28 17.34
CA THR A 540 50.38 7.03 15.96
C THR A 540 50.63 5.57 15.56
N SER A 541 50.24 5.22 14.34
CA SER A 541 50.63 3.97 13.64
C SER A 541 52.14 3.89 13.40
N THR A 542 52.75 2.73 13.66
CA THR A 542 54.10 2.36 13.20
C THR A 542 54.03 1.41 12.01
N ASN A 543 54.92 1.61 11.04
CA ASN A 543 55.03 0.72 9.88
C ASN A 543 55.59 -0.65 10.26
N SER A 544 55.21 -1.68 9.51
CA SER A 544 55.93 -2.96 9.45
C SER A 544 55.87 -3.53 8.05
N THR A 545 56.85 -3.16 7.23
CA THR A 545 57.12 -3.77 5.92
C THR A 545 57.63 -5.19 6.12
N ASN A 546 56.87 -6.18 5.66
CA ASN A 546 57.41 -7.50 5.32
C ASN A 546 57.42 -7.65 3.81
N ASN A 547 58.59 -7.97 3.26
CA ASN A 547 58.82 -8.08 1.83
C ASN A 547 59.08 -9.55 1.49
N SER A 548 58.20 -10.16 0.69
CA SER A 548 58.36 -11.53 0.21
C SER A 548 58.09 -11.57 -1.30
N THR A 549 59.17 -11.53 -2.07
CA THR A 549 59.17 -11.73 -3.51
C THR A 549 58.50 -13.05 -3.89
N SER A 550 57.63 -13.02 -4.89
CA SER A 550 57.17 -14.20 -5.63
C SER A 550 57.40 -13.94 -7.13
N ASN A 551 57.66 -15.02 -7.86
CA ASN A 551 58.39 -14.97 -9.13
C ASN A 551 57.64 -14.29 -10.28
N ASP A 552 58.40 -13.80 -11.27
CA ASP A 552 57.89 -13.64 -12.63
C ASP A 552 57.35 -14.98 -13.15
N ASP A 553 56.12 -14.99 -13.66
CA ASP A 553 55.66 -16.01 -14.60
C ASP A 553 54.79 -15.34 -15.67
N GLY A 554 55.33 -15.26 -16.89
CA GLY A 554 54.79 -14.43 -17.97
C GLY A 554 53.60 -15.07 -18.67
N SER A 555 52.38 -14.90 -18.13
CA SER A 555 51.17 -15.43 -18.74
C SER A 555 50.54 -14.47 -19.78
N SER A 556 50.27 -14.99 -20.98
CA SER A 556 49.83 -14.23 -22.14
C SER A 556 48.42 -13.65 -22.05
N THR A 557 48.23 -12.43 -22.56
CA THR A 557 46.92 -11.79 -22.74
C THR A 557 46.03 -12.57 -23.73
N SER A 558 45.22 -13.49 -23.21
CA SER A 558 44.26 -14.27 -24.00
C SER A 558 42.93 -13.52 -24.11
N THR A 559 42.74 -12.83 -25.23
CA THR A 559 41.41 -12.30 -25.61
C THR A 559 40.49 -13.48 -25.88
N SER A 560 39.38 -13.60 -25.15
CA SER A 560 38.54 -14.81 -25.15
C SER A 560 37.58 -14.91 -26.35
N THR A 561 38.11 -14.83 -27.57
CA THR A 561 37.38 -15.15 -28.80
C THR A 561 37.25 -16.67 -28.93
N GLY A 562 36.18 -17.23 -28.34
CA GLY A 562 35.85 -18.64 -28.49
C GLY A 562 35.58 -19.02 -29.96
N ALA A 563 35.78 -20.29 -30.32
CA ALA A 563 35.44 -20.79 -31.65
C ALA A 563 33.94 -20.61 -31.93
N MET A 564 33.56 -20.34 -33.18
CA MET A 564 32.14 -20.16 -33.52
C MET A 564 31.33 -21.43 -33.22
N GLY A 565 30.14 -21.26 -32.63
CA GLY A 565 29.33 -22.35 -32.09
C GLY A 565 29.73 -22.82 -30.68
N SER A 566 30.84 -22.33 -30.09
CA SER A 566 31.13 -22.58 -28.67
C SER A 566 30.17 -21.82 -27.75
N ARG A 567 29.89 -22.39 -26.57
CA ARG A 567 29.07 -21.74 -25.54
C ARG A 567 29.83 -20.57 -24.92
N ILE A 568 29.16 -19.43 -24.76
CA ILE A 568 29.71 -18.24 -24.09
C ILE A 568 29.88 -18.56 -22.61
N SER A 569 31.10 -18.40 -22.09
CA SER A 569 31.42 -18.65 -20.68
C SER A 569 31.26 -17.42 -19.79
N LYS A 570 31.52 -16.21 -20.31
CA LYS A 570 31.43 -14.96 -19.55
C LYS A 570 30.87 -13.82 -20.41
N LEU A 571 30.02 -13.01 -19.79
CA LEU A 571 29.34 -11.88 -20.42
C LEU A 571 29.20 -10.74 -19.40
N ASP A 572 29.44 -9.50 -19.81
CA ASP A 572 29.25 -8.33 -18.94
C ASP A 572 27.89 -7.70 -19.24
N LEU A 573 27.00 -7.73 -18.25
CA LEU A 573 25.71 -7.06 -18.23
C LEU A 573 25.93 -5.58 -17.87
N HIS A 574 25.76 -4.69 -18.85
CA HIS A 574 25.84 -3.25 -18.67
C HIS A 574 24.43 -2.67 -18.50
N VAL A 575 24.13 -2.10 -17.34
CA VAL A 575 22.93 -1.30 -17.11
C VAL A 575 23.29 0.17 -17.27
N LEU A 576 22.59 0.88 -18.17
CA LEU A 576 22.99 2.19 -18.68
C LEU A 576 21.83 3.18 -18.65
N SER A 577 22.15 4.45 -18.37
CA SER A 577 21.20 5.57 -18.38
C SER A 577 21.78 6.79 -19.09
N ASN A 578 20.92 7.54 -19.79
CA ASN A 578 21.26 8.83 -20.41
C ASN A 578 21.27 10.01 -19.43
N CYS A 579 20.93 9.79 -18.16
CA CYS A 579 20.81 10.86 -17.17
C CYS A 579 22.12 11.64 -17.04
N SER A 580 22.06 12.94 -17.31
CA SER A 580 23.23 13.84 -17.41
C SER A 580 23.58 14.54 -16.11
N ILE A 581 22.94 14.20 -14.99
CA ILE A 581 23.10 14.88 -13.70
C ILE A 581 24.20 14.21 -12.89
N SER A 582 25.27 14.95 -12.60
CA SER A 582 26.46 14.43 -11.91
C SER A 582 26.23 13.99 -10.46
N ARG A 583 25.14 14.45 -9.82
CA ARG A 583 24.69 14.00 -8.50
C ARG A 583 23.70 12.82 -8.55
N ALA A 584 23.34 12.33 -9.74
CA ALA A 584 22.41 11.22 -9.89
C ALA A 584 23.17 9.89 -9.95
N GLU A 585 22.79 8.96 -9.09
CA GLU A 585 23.37 7.63 -8.97
C GLU A 585 22.37 6.54 -9.38
N MET A 586 22.84 5.59 -10.18
CA MET A 586 22.08 4.42 -10.59
C MET A 586 22.08 3.35 -9.48
N LEU A 587 20.89 2.91 -9.11
CA LEU A 587 20.65 1.79 -8.22
C LEU A 587 19.91 0.70 -8.99
N VAL A 588 20.57 -0.44 -9.20
CA VAL A 588 19.91 -1.64 -9.74
C VAL A 588 19.45 -2.48 -8.56
N SER A 589 18.15 -2.69 -8.43
CA SER A 589 17.56 -3.36 -7.28
C SER A 589 17.52 -4.87 -7.48
N ASN A 590 16.80 -5.34 -8.49
CA ASN A 590 16.75 -6.76 -8.84
C ASN A 590 17.11 -6.95 -10.32
N CYS A 591 17.72 -8.09 -10.65
CA CYS A 591 17.87 -8.61 -12.00
C CYS A 591 17.59 -10.11 -11.99
N TYR A 592 16.82 -10.57 -12.96
CA TYR A 592 16.46 -11.98 -13.15
C TYR A 592 16.82 -12.43 -14.56
N GLU A 593 17.19 -13.70 -14.70
CA GLU A 593 17.34 -14.41 -15.97
C GLU A 593 16.19 -15.39 -16.19
N SER A 594 15.83 -15.64 -17.45
CA SER A 594 14.84 -16.65 -17.86
C SER A 594 15.16 -17.21 -19.24
N GLU A 595 14.69 -18.42 -19.55
CA GLU A 595 14.69 -18.96 -20.91
C GLU A 595 13.55 -18.39 -21.77
N THR A 596 12.51 -17.80 -21.16
CA THR A 596 11.31 -17.28 -21.83
C THR A 596 11.14 -15.77 -21.67
N GLU A 597 10.49 -15.14 -22.66
CA GLU A 597 10.27 -13.68 -22.70
C GLU A 597 9.24 -13.22 -21.64
N ASP A 598 8.44 -14.13 -21.11
CA ASP A 598 7.39 -13.87 -20.09
C ASP A 598 7.89 -13.98 -18.63
N PHE A 599 9.13 -14.45 -18.42
CA PHE A 599 9.70 -14.71 -17.09
C PHE A 599 8.81 -15.60 -16.19
N ALA A 600 8.04 -16.53 -16.77
CA ALA A 600 7.20 -17.47 -16.02
C ALA A 600 8.01 -18.35 -15.06
N THR A 601 9.22 -18.76 -15.47
CA THR A 601 10.26 -19.37 -14.62
C THR A 601 11.52 -18.53 -14.73
N SER A 602 12.06 -18.04 -13.61
CA SER A 602 13.21 -17.12 -13.62
C SER A 602 14.14 -17.33 -12.44
N SER A 603 15.46 -17.25 -12.67
CA SER A 603 16.50 -17.30 -11.64
C SER A 603 17.00 -15.88 -11.29
N PRO A 604 17.37 -15.60 -10.02
CA PRO A 604 17.94 -14.31 -9.65
C PRO A 604 19.42 -14.18 -10.04
N ILE A 605 19.78 -13.08 -10.71
CA ILE A 605 21.16 -12.60 -10.89
C ILE A 605 21.54 -11.65 -9.74
N LEU A 606 20.59 -10.76 -9.38
CA LEU A 606 20.74 -9.70 -8.39
C LEU A 606 19.42 -9.58 -7.63
N GLU A 607 19.46 -9.53 -6.29
CA GLU A 607 18.30 -9.28 -5.45
C GLU A 607 18.63 -8.27 -4.38
N GLN A 608 17.78 -7.24 -4.25
CA GLN A 608 17.96 -6.14 -3.29
C GLN A 608 19.36 -5.48 -3.40
N GLY A 609 19.90 -5.42 -4.63
CA GLY A 609 21.23 -4.89 -4.97
C GLY A 609 22.41 -5.77 -4.57
N CYS A 610 22.20 -6.91 -3.91
CA CYS A 610 23.23 -7.92 -3.71
C CYS A 610 23.27 -8.91 -4.89
N THR A 611 24.45 -9.41 -5.23
CA THR A 611 24.56 -10.54 -6.16
C THR A 611 24.05 -11.82 -5.48
N SER A 612 23.22 -12.58 -6.18
CA SER A 612 22.57 -13.79 -5.64
C SER A 612 23.54 -14.97 -5.47
N SER A 613 24.63 -14.96 -6.24
CA SER A 613 25.52 -16.10 -6.47
C SER A 613 27.00 -15.67 -6.52
N SER A 614 27.91 -16.65 -6.50
CA SER A 614 29.33 -16.45 -6.82
C SER A 614 29.61 -16.34 -8.33
N SER A 615 28.63 -16.65 -9.19
CA SER A 615 28.75 -16.50 -10.65
C SER A 615 28.50 -15.06 -11.13
N THR A 616 27.90 -14.20 -10.29
CA THR A 616 27.67 -12.78 -10.60
C THR A 616 28.58 -11.89 -9.75
N LEU A 617 29.39 -11.04 -10.39
CA LEU A 617 30.30 -10.11 -9.72
C LEU A 617 30.13 -8.68 -10.26
N GLU A 618 29.82 -7.72 -9.39
CA GLU A 618 29.75 -6.30 -9.77
C GLU A 618 31.16 -5.71 -10.02
N ILE A 619 31.33 -5.03 -11.15
CA ILE A 619 32.56 -4.34 -11.53
C ILE A 619 32.44 -2.87 -11.11
N VAL A 620 33.39 -2.40 -10.31
CA VAL A 620 33.48 -1.01 -9.87
C VAL A 620 33.81 -0.11 -11.06
N THR A 621 32.88 0.78 -11.39
CA THR A 621 33.08 1.84 -12.41
C THR A 621 33.16 3.21 -11.74
N SER A 622 33.75 4.20 -12.42
CA SER A 622 33.75 5.60 -11.98
C SER A 622 32.60 6.42 -12.59
N GLN A 623 31.48 5.77 -12.95
CA GLN A 623 30.32 6.41 -13.58
C GLN A 623 29.06 6.17 -12.76
N THR A 624 28.39 7.24 -12.36
CA THR A 624 27.19 7.17 -11.51
C THR A 624 25.96 6.73 -12.30
N ASN A 625 25.89 7.03 -13.60
CA ASN A 625 24.79 6.68 -14.52
C ASN A 625 24.88 5.25 -15.12
N SER A 626 25.74 4.39 -14.58
CA SER A 626 25.91 3.01 -15.06
C SER A 626 26.26 2.02 -13.95
N ARG A 627 25.87 0.76 -14.12
CA ARG A 627 26.32 -0.39 -13.32
C ARG A 627 26.70 -1.55 -14.25
N VAL A 628 27.69 -2.35 -13.87
CA VAL A 628 28.18 -3.46 -14.69
C VAL A 628 28.34 -4.71 -13.83
N TYR A 629 27.73 -5.81 -14.26
CA TYR A 629 27.79 -7.11 -13.59
C TYR A 629 28.40 -8.14 -14.53
N ARG A 630 29.50 -8.77 -14.12
CA ARG A 630 30.09 -9.90 -14.84
C ARG A 630 29.32 -11.16 -14.49
N LEU A 631 28.74 -11.79 -15.49
CA LEU A 631 28.04 -13.07 -15.40
C LEU A 631 28.99 -14.20 -15.84
N ASP A 632 29.19 -15.20 -14.99
CA ASP A 632 29.80 -16.47 -15.35
C ASP A 632 28.71 -17.46 -15.76
N LEU A 633 28.53 -17.61 -17.07
CA LEU A 633 27.47 -18.41 -17.68
C LEU A 633 27.83 -19.90 -17.74
N SER A 634 29.04 -20.30 -17.30
CA SER A 634 29.47 -21.70 -17.29
C SER A 634 28.60 -22.58 -16.36
N THR A 635 28.08 -22.01 -15.27
CA THR A 635 27.26 -22.72 -14.28
C THR A 635 25.75 -22.70 -14.57
N VAL A 636 25.30 -21.98 -15.60
CA VAL A 636 23.87 -21.87 -15.93
C VAL A 636 23.43 -23.14 -16.67
N GLU A 637 22.51 -23.93 -16.11
CA GLU A 637 22.00 -25.19 -16.70
C GLU A 637 20.86 -24.97 -17.72
N ALA A 638 20.91 -23.87 -18.49
CA ALA A 638 19.95 -23.61 -19.55
C ALA A 638 19.97 -24.72 -20.62
N GLN A 639 18.79 -25.23 -20.96
CA GLN A 639 18.60 -26.16 -22.08
C GLN A 639 18.40 -25.41 -23.40
N GLY A 640 17.98 -24.13 -23.33
CA GLY A 640 17.82 -23.25 -24.48
C GLY A 640 19.14 -22.71 -25.04
N THR A 641 19.13 -22.31 -26.32
CA THR A 641 20.24 -21.61 -26.98
C THR A 641 20.29 -20.11 -26.68
N SER A 642 19.30 -19.59 -25.95
CA SER A 642 19.14 -18.17 -25.64
C SER A 642 18.48 -17.95 -24.28
N MET A 643 18.80 -16.82 -23.64
CA MET A 643 18.17 -16.36 -22.39
C MET A 643 17.66 -14.91 -22.54
N TYR A 644 16.84 -14.47 -21.59
CA TYR A 644 16.41 -13.08 -21.41
C TYR A 644 16.85 -12.60 -20.02
N ILE A 645 17.16 -11.31 -19.89
CA ILE A 645 17.43 -10.66 -18.60
C ILE A 645 16.45 -9.51 -18.39
N GLN A 646 15.83 -9.45 -17.21
CA GLN A 646 14.96 -8.35 -16.78
C GLN A 646 15.52 -7.75 -15.49
N CYS A 647 15.76 -6.44 -15.48
CA CYS A 647 16.25 -5.70 -14.31
C CYS A 647 15.26 -4.60 -13.88
N THR A 648 15.29 -4.23 -12.60
CA THR A 648 14.53 -3.11 -12.03
C THR A 648 15.49 -2.05 -11.50
N VAL A 649 15.41 -0.83 -12.05
CA VAL A 649 16.40 0.24 -11.85
C VAL A 649 15.73 1.51 -11.32
N ASN A 650 16.38 2.18 -10.38
CA ASN A 650 16.04 3.54 -9.95
C ASN A 650 17.28 4.43 -10.15
N LEU A 651 17.08 5.72 -10.42
CA LEU A 651 18.12 6.72 -10.17
C LEU A 651 17.81 7.43 -8.85
N CYS A 652 18.85 7.86 -8.16
CA CYS A 652 18.80 8.49 -6.83
C CYS A 652 19.61 9.78 -6.80
N ILE A 653 19.14 10.78 -6.04
CA ILE A 653 19.91 11.97 -5.64
C ILE A 653 19.68 12.18 -4.14
N ALA A 654 20.73 12.03 -3.33
CA ALA A 654 20.69 12.41 -1.91
C ALA A 654 20.46 13.92 -1.78
N THR A 655 19.49 14.33 -0.94
CA THR A 655 19.12 15.74 -0.82
C THR A 655 20.20 16.58 -0.13
N MET A 656 20.83 16.03 0.91
CA MET A 656 21.91 16.69 1.66
C MET A 656 23.29 16.32 1.08
N PRO A 657 24.19 17.29 0.83
CA PRO A 657 25.53 17.01 0.27
C PRO A 657 26.47 16.17 1.16
N SER A 658 26.06 15.86 2.40
CA SER A 658 26.77 15.02 3.36
C SER A 658 26.28 13.57 3.40
N GLU A 659 25.33 13.21 2.52
CA GLU A 659 24.74 11.88 2.44
C GLU A 659 24.91 11.31 1.02
N GLU A 660 25.04 9.98 0.95
CA GLU A 660 25.14 9.22 -0.29
C GLU A 660 23.83 8.45 -0.53
N CYS A 661 23.60 8.02 -1.77
CA CYS A 661 22.47 7.17 -2.10
C CYS A 661 22.56 5.81 -1.39
N PRO A 662 21.42 5.15 -1.07
CA PRO A 662 21.43 3.93 -0.27
C PRO A 662 22.16 2.77 -0.97
N ASP A 663 23.25 2.29 -0.36
CA ASP A 663 23.82 0.98 -0.66
C ASP A 663 22.80 -0.11 -0.30
N LEU A 664 22.15 -0.65 -1.34
CA LEU A 664 21.13 -1.66 -1.23
C LEU A 664 21.66 -2.96 -0.60
N CYS A 665 22.95 -3.28 -0.77
CA CYS A 665 23.56 -4.51 -0.26
C CYS A 665 24.18 -4.36 1.15
N SER A 666 24.10 -3.17 1.76
CA SER A 666 24.59 -2.95 3.12
C SER A 666 23.70 -3.64 4.17
N ARG A 667 24.32 -4.42 5.06
CA ARG A 667 23.62 -5.10 6.18
C ARG A 667 23.05 -4.14 7.23
N SER A 668 23.42 -2.86 7.19
CA SER A 668 22.83 -1.81 8.02
C SER A 668 22.09 -0.81 7.14
N PHE A 669 21.10 -1.29 6.39
CA PHE A 669 20.26 -0.46 5.53
C PHE A 669 19.50 0.56 6.38
N ASN A 670 19.91 1.82 6.30
CA ASN A 670 19.35 2.92 7.08
C ASN A 670 18.16 3.52 6.33
N SER A 671 16.92 3.28 6.79
CA SER A 671 15.72 3.81 6.11
C SER A 671 15.75 5.32 5.90
N ARG A 672 16.48 6.06 6.74
CA ARG A 672 16.64 7.52 6.60
C ARG A 672 17.25 7.93 5.26
N SER A 673 18.19 7.17 4.66
CA SER A 673 18.77 7.53 3.36
C SER A 673 17.81 7.32 2.18
N VAL A 674 16.69 6.59 2.38
CA VAL A 674 15.57 6.53 1.41
C VAL A 674 14.60 7.71 1.62
N VAL A 675 14.42 8.15 2.86
CA VAL A 675 13.61 9.34 3.18
C VAL A 675 14.31 10.63 2.72
N SER A 676 15.63 10.74 2.92
CA SER A 676 16.45 11.92 2.56
C SER A 676 16.96 11.90 1.11
N SER A 677 16.46 11.02 0.26
CA SER A 677 16.82 10.94 -1.17
C SER A 677 15.62 11.08 -2.11
N LEU A 678 15.83 11.82 -3.19
CA LEU A 678 14.94 11.84 -4.34
C LEU A 678 15.24 10.61 -5.20
N PHE A 679 14.20 9.94 -5.70
CA PHE A 679 14.32 8.80 -6.60
C PHE A 679 13.40 8.96 -7.79
N THR A 680 13.78 8.35 -8.90
CA THR A 680 12.86 8.06 -10.00
C THR A 680 11.85 7.00 -9.59
N LYS A 681 10.76 6.87 -10.35
CA LYS A 681 10.00 5.61 -10.41
C LYS A 681 10.93 4.44 -10.74
N SER A 682 10.49 3.24 -10.41
CA SER A 682 11.24 2.02 -10.70
C SER A 682 11.05 1.65 -12.19
N TYR A 683 12.14 1.63 -12.95
CA TYR A 683 12.19 1.24 -14.35
C TYR A 683 12.43 -0.27 -14.45
N THR A 684 11.42 -1.03 -14.81
CA THR A 684 11.61 -2.41 -15.28
C THR A 684 12.07 -2.38 -16.74
N ILE A 685 13.21 -2.99 -17.02
CA ILE A 685 13.85 -3.04 -18.35
C ILE A 685 14.21 -4.48 -18.68
N GLN A 686 13.99 -4.88 -19.93
CA GLN A 686 14.13 -6.25 -20.42
C GLN A 686 15.05 -6.29 -21.65
N SER A 687 15.87 -7.33 -21.76
CA SER A 687 16.74 -7.55 -22.91
C SER A 687 15.97 -8.14 -24.10
N SER A 688 16.51 -7.94 -25.30
CA SER A 688 16.24 -8.85 -26.43
C SER A 688 16.75 -10.27 -26.12
N PRO A 689 16.41 -11.29 -26.93
CA PRO A 689 16.97 -12.64 -26.77
C PRO A 689 18.50 -12.61 -26.83
N ILE A 690 19.15 -13.19 -25.82
CA ILE A 690 20.60 -13.20 -25.65
C ILE A 690 21.12 -14.57 -26.11
N SER A 691 21.87 -14.63 -27.21
CA SER A 691 22.50 -15.88 -27.66
C SER A 691 23.50 -16.39 -26.64
N LEU A 692 23.36 -17.65 -26.21
CA LEU A 692 24.32 -18.33 -25.32
C LEU A 692 25.50 -18.98 -26.08
N VAL A 693 25.49 -18.90 -27.42
CA VAL A 693 26.55 -19.42 -28.30
C VAL A 693 27.20 -18.32 -29.12
N VAL A 694 28.50 -18.46 -29.38
CA VAL A 694 29.30 -17.53 -30.19
C VAL A 694 28.85 -17.61 -31.65
N THR A 695 28.13 -16.59 -32.10
CA THR A 695 27.62 -16.41 -33.46
C THR A 695 28.25 -15.19 -34.13
N THR A 696 28.31 -15.17 -35.46
CA THR A 696 28.84 -14.04 -36.22
C THR A 696 27.84 -12.88 -36.19
N ALA A 697 28.31 -11.64 -35.99
CA ALA A 697 27.46 -10.46 -36.05
C ALA A 697 26.80 -10.32 -37.44
N ALA A 698 25.48 -10.12 -37.46
CA ALA A 698 24.74 -9.84 -38.69
C ALA A 698 25.18 -8.48 -39.29
N PRO A 699 25.23 -8.33 -40.63
CA PRO A 699 25.77 -7.13 -41.26
C PRO A 699 24.90 -5.89 -40.99
N THR A 700 25.48 -4.91 -40.28
CA THR A 700 24.85 -3.63 -39.95
C THR A 700 24.43 -2.88 -41.21
N THR A 701 23.13 -2.85 -41.51
CA THR A 701 22.61 -2.19 -42.70
C THR A 701 22.42 -0.69 -42.41
N THR A 702 23.48 0.10 -42.61
CA THR A 702 23.51 1.55 -42.37
C THR A 702 22.69 2.33 -43.41
N THR A 703 21.36 2.32 -43.29
CA THR A 703 20.47 3.21 -44.04
C THR A 703 20.53 4.64 -43.52
N VAL A 704 21.57 5.37 -43.91
CA VAL A 704 21.68 6.81 -43.67
C VAL A 704 20.61 7.56 -44.47
N LYS A 705 19.69 8.22 -43.78
CA LYS A 705 18.91 9.33 -44.34
C LYS A 705 18.96 10.52 -43.38
N GLY A 706 19.69 11.56 -43.81
CA GLY A 706 19.73 12.84 -43.11
C GLY A 706 18.40 13.61 -43.21
N PRO A 707 18.26 14.71 -42.47
CA PRO A 707 17.02 15.48 -42.41
C PRO A 707 16.73 16.18 -43.75
N THR A 708 15.44 16.38 -44.05
CA THR A 708 15.02 17.27 -45.14
C THR A 708 13.76 18.03 -44.72
N THR A 709 13.88 19.34 -44.61
CA THR A 709 12.78 20.26 -44.34
C THR A 709 12.02 20.58 -45.64
N THR A 710 10.69 20.54 -45.64
CA THR A 710 9.89 21.62 -46.27
C THR A 710 8.39 21.60 -45.95
N LYS A 711 7.87 22.82 -45.74
CA LYS A 711 6.52 23.34 -46.10
C LYS A 711 5.29 22.41 -46.10
N LYS A 712 4.44 22.67 -45.10
CA LYS A 712 2.97 22.81 -45.20
C LYS A 712 2.51 23.42 -46.54
N THR A 713 1.50 22.84 -47.19
CA THR A 713 0.70 23.47 -48.27
C THR A 713 -0.72 22.88 -48.24
N THR A 714 -1.72 23.71 -48.54
CA THR A 714 -3.17 23.43 -48.42
C THR A 714 -3.80 23.14 -49.78
N THR A 715 -4.94 22.43 -49.82
CA THR A 715 -6.12 22.53 -50.75
C THR A 715 -6.80 21.13 -50.79
N THR A 716 -8.01 20.91 -50.26
CA THR A 716 -9.35 21.02 -50.90
C THR A 716 -9.47 20.12 -52.16
N THR A 717 -10.48 19.28 -52.40
CA THR A 717 -11.94 19.26 -52.11
C THR A 717 -12.37 17.75 -51.92
N THR A 718 -13.59 17.24 -51.66
CA THR A 718 -15.00 17.66 -51.86
C THR A 718 -15.93 16.91 -50.86
N LYS A 719 -17.18 17.36 -50.68
CA LYS A 719 -18.25 16.61 -49.99
C LYS A 719 -18.80 15.44 -50.84
N LYS A 720 -19.30 14.39 -50.17
CA LYS A 720 -20.61 13.78 -50.53
C LYS A 720 -21.34 13.26 -49.28
N THR A 721 -22.65 13.41 -49.25
CA THR A 721 -23.56 13.09 -48.13
C THR A 721 -24.31 11.77 -48.40
N THR A 722 -24.80 11.09 -47.35
CA THR A 722 -25.97 10.14 -47.25
C THR A 722 -25.65 8.99 -46.28
N THR A 723 -26.50 8.46 -45.40
CA THR A 723 -27.71 8.94 -44.66
C THR A 723 -27.95 7.97 -43.48
N THR A 724 -28.66 8.44 -42.45
CA THR A 724 -29.18 7.69 -41.29
C THR A 724 -29.69 6.27 -41.59
N THR A 725 -29.44 5.32 -40.68
CA THR A 725 -30.39 4.22 -40.39
C THR A 725 -30.34 3.89 -38.90
N THR A 726 -31.50 3.86 -38.26
CA THR A 726 -31.68 3.51 -36.84
C THR A 726 -32.05 2.03 -36.75
N THR A 727 -31.48 1.27 -35.81
CA THR A 727 -31.92 -0.10 -35.54
C THR A 727 -32.13 -0.32 -34.04
N THR A 728 -33.37 -0.60 -33.66
CA THR A 728 -33.77 -0.85 -32.28
C THR A 728 -33.78 -2.35 -32.01
N THR A 729 -33.09 -2.83 -30.97
CA THR A 729 -33.18 -4.22 -30.52
C THR A 729 -33.43 -4.29 -29.01
N THR A 730 -34.68 -4.51 -28.65
CA THR A 730 -35.10 -4.89 -27.30
C THR A 730 -34.58 -6.28 -26.94
N GLY A 731 -33.74 -6.39 -25.91
CA GLY A 731 -33.30 -7.66 -25.32
C GLY A 731 -33.94 -7.87 -23.94
N THR A 732 -34.53 -9.05 -23.70
CA THR A 732 -35.25 -9.36 -22.45
C THR A 732 -34.30 -9.69 -21.30
N VAL A 733 -34.50 -9.01 -20.16
CA VAL A 733 -33.77 -9.30 -18.91
C VAL A 733 -34.08 -10.72 -18.43
N THR A 734 -33.03 -11.54 -18.33
CA THR A 734 -33.13 -12.91 -17.78
C THR A 734 -32.37 -12.96 -16.46
N LYS A 735 -33.07 -13.11 -15.33
CA LYS A 735 -32.42 -13.28 -14.03
C LYS A 735 -31.93 -14.72 -13.87
N THR A 736 -30.63 -14.95 -13.98
CA THR A 736 -29.99 -16.21 -13.58
C THR A 736 -29.76 -16.24 -12.06
N THR A 737 -30.16 -17.33 -11.42
CA THR A 737 -29.92 -17.59 -10.00
C THR A 737 -28.68 -18.48 -9.85
N CYS A 738 -27.73 -18.09 -9.00
CA CYS A 738 -26.50 -18.87 -8.80
C CYS A 738 -26.68 -20.05 -7.84
N SER A 739 -26.02 -21.17 -8.10
CA SER A 739 -25.93 -22.34 -7.23
C SER A 739 -24.51 -22.49 -6.69
N HIS A 740 -24.37 -22.82 -5.40
CA HIS A 740 -23.06 -23.01 -4.77
C HIS A 740 -22.39 -24.33 -5.17
N ALA A 741 -21.06 -24.33 -5.26
CA ALA A 741 -20.25 -25.54 -5.42
C ALA A 741 -20.16 -26.34 -4.09
N PRO A 742 -20.07 -27.68 -4.13
CA PRO A 742 -20.01 -28.51 -2.93
C PRO A 742 -18.61 -28.58 -2.30
N GLU A 743 -18.56 -28.70 -0.97
CA GLU A 743 -17.34 -28.99 -0.20
C GLU A 743 -16.84 -30.43 -0.48
N GLN A 744 -15.55 -30.72 -0.26
CA GLN A 744 -14.93 -31.97 -0.70
C GLN A 744 -15.54 -33.23 -0.06
N ALA A 745 -15.95 -34.19 -0.90
CA ALA A 745 -16.24 -35.55 -0.47
C ALA A 745 -14.95 -36.28 -0.04
N SER A 746 -15.05 -37.11 1.01
CA SER A 746 -13.90 -37.82 1.56
C SER A 746 -13.32 -38.86 0.59
N ALA A 747 -12.02 -39.17 0.73
CA ALA A 747 -11.28 -40.05 -0.20
C ALA A 747 -11.90 -41.46 -0.37
N LEU A 748 -12.66 -41.94 0.62
CA LEU A 748 -13.41 -43.20 0.52
C LEU A 748 -14.52 -43.15 -0.56
N ALA A 749 -15.21 -42.01 -0.71
CA ALA A 749 -16.22 -41.83 -1.75
C ALA A 749 -15.58 -41.81 -3.15
N ALA A 750 -14.44 -41.12 -3.30
CA ALA A 750 -13.69 -41.09 -4.56
C ALA A 750 -13.25 -42.49 -5.03
N GLY A 751 -12.79 -43.33 -4.10
CA GLY A 751 -12.42 -44.73 -4.39
C GLY A 751 -13.60 -45.59 -4.88
N VAL A 752 -14.80 -45.40 -4.32
CA VAL A 752 -16.02 -46.11 -4.76
C VAL A 752 -16.47 -45.63 -6.15
N ILE A 753 -16.36 -44.33 -6.44
CA ILE A 753 -16.71 -43.76 -7.76
C ILE A 753 -15.73 -44.24 -8.84
N LEU A 754 -14.42 -44.25 -8.57
CA LEU A 754 -13.42 -44.73 -9.52
C LEU A 754 -13.53 -46.24 -9.81
N THR A 755 -13.81 -47.06 -8.79
CA THR A 755 -13.98 -48.51 -8.97
C THR A 755 -15.28 -48.84 -9.72
N THR A 756 -16.40 -48.20 -9.40
CA THR A 756 -17.66 -48.40 -10.15
C THR A 756 -17.57 -47.93 -11.60
N MET A 757 -16.91 -46.79 -11.87
CA MET A 757 -16.65 -46.34 -13.25
C MET A 757 -15.73 -47.30 -14.02
N SER A 758 -14.70 -47.85 -13.37
CA SER A 758 -13.79 -48.83 -14.00
C SER A 758 -14.52 -50.13 -14.39
N ILE A 759 -15.40 -50.63 -13.53
CA ILE A 759 -16.22 -51.83 -13.80
C ILE A 759 -17.23 -51.56 -14.94
N PHE A 760 -17.84 -50.37 -14.98
CA PHE A 760 -18.73 -49.98 -16.08
C PHE A 760 -17.99 -49.85 -17.42
N LEU A 761 -16.79 -49.28 -17.43
CA LEU A 761 -15.96 -49.17 -18.63
C LEU A 761 -15.53 -50.55 -19.16
N GLN A 762 -15.17 -51.50 -18.29
CA GLN A 762 -14.85 -52.86 -18.70
C GLN A 762 -16.05 -53.57 -19.38
N ASN A 763 -17.27 -53.36 -18.88
CA ASN A 763 -18.49 -53.89 -19.51
C ASN A 763 -18.90 -53.18 -20.82
N ILE A 764 -18.29 -52.04 -21.16
CA ILE A 764 -18.59 -51.28 -22.40
C ILE A 764 -17.66 -51.67 -23.56
N PHE A 765 -16.53 -52.32 -23.29
CA PHE A 765 -15.53 -52.74 -24.30
C PHE A 765 -15.51 -54.26 -24.60
N LEU A 766 -16.48 -55.03 -24.09
CA LEU A 766 -16.53 -56.50 -24.21
C LEU A 766 -17.86 -57.06 -24.78
N TYR A 767 -18.60 -56.25 -25.54
CA TYR A 767 -19.79 -56.66 -26.32
C TYR A 767 -19.98 -55.80 -27.58
#